data_AF-A0A0D3D1E3-F1
#
_entry.id   AF-A0A0D3D1E3-F1
#
_cell.length_a   1.000
_cell.length_b   1.000
_cell.length_c   1.000
_cell.angle_alpha   90.00
_cell.angle_beta   90.00
_cell.angle_gamma   90.00
#
_symmetry.space_group_name_H-M   'P 1'
#
loop_
_entity.id
_entity.type
_entity.pdbx_description
1 polymer ?
#
loop_
_entity_poly.entity_id
_entity_poly.type
_entity_poly.pdbx_seq_one_letter_code
_entity_poly.pdbx_strand_id
1 'polypeptide(L)'
;MEKGKSESSERSFCESESVVSSQSDIQPESTMESHEDEIPQPEESPPEAETENEDLKESIRTLTEKLSAALANVSAKDDLVNQHVKVAEEAVAGWEKAENEVVELKEKLDAAEDKNKALDGALKECVRQLRQARDEQEQRIQDAVTEKTQELQASKANLEGELLEAATKSEELALMAESVAKENIMLRHELLARCEELEIRTIERDLSTQAAESASKQQLDVIKKVAKLEAECRKLRMLLSKSSDSHSDASCSESGASTTLIEKRSLQGTSSCAVEIDLMGDFLEMERLVALPETPDGNGKSEPESVHTDNSLAAEIEVLTCRNKELEEKLEKLEAVKNELESKVECSREVESTLRSELEAILCGKMEIESKLKKLKKEKDELESYKEVESTLRSELEAMVCDKVKLESNLEKLEAEREELESKVKSDREVMSTLRLDLEAKVSDKAELEKNLNKLEAEKDELERTLRLDLEAKVSDKAELEKKLNKLEEEKDEVERTLRLDLEAIVSSKVEVENKLEKMEVEKAELQISYDIIKDKYKESQVCLQDIETKLEEIQREMKVANELKTEVETQIESMEAKIECLEEEVRKERLASDELRRKCEELEEEVFTLHQEEPPKIKQEDMATAAGKLASCQKTIASLGKQLQSLATLEDFLVDTASIQAAATNGVSSSNSNKESWRVHKNDTYITSMKQPAKETSSSSDAALMQGSGNRGSSEKNRNGFAKVFTRSKDGIHLVI
;
A
#
# COMPACT_ATOMS: atom_id res chain seq x y z
N MET A 1 -11.17 7.49 0.63
CA MET A 1 -10.17 8.24 1.43
C MET A 1 -10.07 7.57 2.77
N GLU A 2 -8.94 6.95 3.06
CA GLU A 2 -8.74 6.12 4.25
C GLU A 2 -7.33 6.41 4.76
N LYS A 3 -7.21 6.95 5.98
CA LYS A 3 -5.91 7.33 6.57
C LYS A 3 -5.56 6.34 7.68
N GLY A 4 -4.65 5.42 7.35
CA GLY A 4 -4.04 4.54 8.34
C GLY A 4 -3.23 5.33 9.37
N LYS A 5 -3.11 4.76 10.57
CA LYS A 5 -2.13 5.22 11.57
C LYS A 5 -0.72 4.83 11.15
N SER A 6 0.26 5.58 11.65
CA SER A 6 1.66 5.15 11.71
C SER A 6 2.26 5.68 13.01
N GLU A 7 2.75 4.78 13.86
CA GLU A 7 3.43 5.12 15.11
C GLU A 7 4.91 4.74 15.00
N SER A 8 5.78 5.74 15.16
CA SER A 8 7.24 5.60 15.33
C SER A 8 7.68 6.83 16.14
N SER A 9 8.15 6.75 17.37
CA SER A 9 9.05 5.77 18.01
C SER A 9 10.48 5.82 17.44
N GLU A 10 11.15 6.94 17.71
CA GLU A 10 12.60 7.06 17.57
C GLU A 10 13.21 7.14 18.98
N ARG A 11 14.19 6.27 19.25
CA ARG A 11 15.00 6.30 20.47
C ARG A 11 16.20 7.22 20.24
N SER A 12 16.45 8.16 21.13
CA SER A 12 17.78 8.75 21.25
C SER A 12 18.73 7.75 21.90
N PHE A 13 19.90 7.53 21.29
CA PHE A 13 20.98 6.71 21.80
C PHE A 13 22.30 7.44 21.60
N CYS A 14 23.04 7.65 22.69
CA CYS A 14 24.37 8.27 22.73
C CYS A 14 25.14 7.75 23.95
N GLU A 15 25.67 6.54 23.82
CA GLU A 15 26.97 6.16 24.41
C GLU A 15 28.04 6.68 23.43
N SER A 16 29.26 7.12 23.79
CA SER A 16 30.12 6.94 24.96
C SER A 16 30.98 8.23 25.15
N GLU A 17 31.83 8.46 26.16
CA GLU A 17 32.25 7.70 27.35
C GLU A 17 32.74 8.72 28.42
N SER A 18 32.56 8.44 29.71
CA SER A 18 33.13 9.26 30.79
C SER A 18 33.23 8.44 32.10
N VAL A 19 34.30 7.65 32.23
CA VAL A 19 34.52 6.76 33.38
C VAL A 19 35.52 7.38 34.34
N VAL A 20 35.05 7.82 35.50
CA VAL A 20 35.89 8.18 36.66
C VAL A 20 35.22 7.67 37.94
N SER A 21 35.89 6.77 38.68
CA SER A 21 35.48 6.41 40.05
C SER A 21 36.61 5.74 40.84
N SER A 22 36.76 6.20 42.09
CA SER A 22 37.15 5.43 43.28
C SER A 22 38.51 4.70 43.32
N GLN A 23 39.52 5.44 43.81
CA GLN A 23 40.11 5.24 45.14
C GLN A 23 40.39 3.81 45.66
N SER A 24 41.67 3.56 45.99
CA SER A 24 42.09 2.65 47.07
C SER A 24 43.43 3.09 47.66
N ASP A 25 43.57 3.05 48.99
CA ASP A 25 44.80 3.37 49.75
C ASP A 25 45.89 2.28 49.66
N ILE A 26 47.13 2.61 50.08
CA ILE A 26 48.08 1.80 50.91
C ILE A 26 49.55 2.32 50.77
N GLN A 27 50.15 2.73 51.90
CA GLN A 27 51.61 2.65 52.16
C GLN A 27 51.87 1.31 52.89
N PRO A 28 53.02 0.62 52.73
CA PRO A 28 54.38 1.03 53.20
C PRO A 28 55.45 0.95 52.07
N GLU A 29 56.61 1.61 52.11
CA GLU A 29 57.73 1.58 53.08
C GLU A 29 58.48 0.24 53.15
N SER A 30 59.65 0.17 52.49
CA SER A 30 60.80 -0.61 53.01
C SER A 30 62.14 -0.08 52.48
N THR A 31 62.94 0.41 53.41
CA THR A 31 64.40 0.58 53.37
C THR A 31 65.12 -0.62 52.73
N MET A 32 66.24 -0.39 52.04
CA MET A 32 67.48 -1.07 52.44
C MET A 32 68.75 -0.35 51.97
N GLU A 33 69.78 -0.35 52.83
CA GLU A 33 71.12 0.13 52.51
C GLU A 33 71.94 -0.88 51.68
N SER A 34 72.97 -0.36 51.02
CA SER A 34 74.29 -0.99 50.96
C SER A 34 75.27 0.15 51.31
N HIS A 35 76.03 0.07 52.40
CA HIS A 35 77.29 -0.69 52.52
C HIS A 35 78.27 -0.40 51.38
N GLU A 36 79.55 -0.14 51.62
CA GLU A 36 80.27 0.42 52.79
C GLU A 36 81.68 0.80 52.27
N ASP A 37 82.69 0.89 53.14
CA ASP A 37 84.12 1.06 52.81
C ASP A 37 84.51 2.40 52.14
N GLU A 38 85.61 3.07 52.53
CA GLU A 38 86.63 2.74 53.52
C GLU A 38 87.15 4.03 54.20
N ILE A 39 87.47 3.96 55.49
CA ILE A 39 88.15 5.03 56.25
C ILE A 39 89.62 4.60 56.42
N PRO A 40 90.57 5.52 56.20
CA PRO A 40 91.59 5.71 57.25
C PRO A 40 91.66 7.17 57.74
N GLN A 41 91.61 7.33 59.07
CA GLN A 41 92.38 8.37 59.76
C GLN A 41 93.62 7.72 60.37
N PRO A 42 94.70 8.48 60.51
CA PRO A 42 95.15 8.91 61.85
C PRO A 42 95.26 10.46 61.89
N GLU A 43 95.32 11.16 63.03
CA GLU A 43 96.30 11.07 64.14
C GLU A 43 97.75 11.30 63.64
N GLU A 44 98.63 12.03 64.33
CA GLU A 44 98.54 12.67 65.65
C GLU A 44 99.39 13.96 65.70
N SER A 45 99.57 14.54 66.88
CA SER A 45 100.50 15.65 67.13
C SER A 45 101.51 15.26 68.23
N PRO A 46 102.48 16.14 68.55
CA PRO A 46 103.93 16.05 68.33
C PRO A 46 104.64 14.87 69.08
N PRO A 47 105.93 14.53 68.81
CA PRO A 47 107.03 15.50 68.64
C PRO A 47 108.20 15.15 67.67
N GLU A 48 109.13 16.11 67.58
CA GLU A 48 110.56 15.94 67.22
C GLU A 48 110.95 15.55 65.78
N ALA A 49 110.98 16.59 64.93
CA ALA A 49 112.02 16.90 63.92
C ALA A 49 111.96 16.26 62.49
N GLU A 50 111.86 17.17 61.50
CA GLU A 50 112.39 17.08 60.12
C GLU A 50 111.64 16.31 59.00
N THR A 51 110.29 16.20 59.00
CA THR A 51 109.55 15.64 57.83
C THR A 51 108.30 16.38 57.29
N GLU A 52 107.82 17.47 57.92
CA GLU A 52 106.49 18.08 57.67
C GLU A 52 106.12 18.49 56.21
N ASN A 53 107.05 18.47 55.26
CA ASN A 53 106.88 19.07 53.93
C ASN A 53 106.39 18.11 52.81
N GLU A 54 106.46 16.78 53.01
CA GLU A 54 105.98 15.81 52.00
C GLU A 54 104.54 15.34 52.26
N ASP A 55 104.13 15.10 53.51
CA ASP A 55 102.76 14.64 53.82
C ASP A 55 101.70 15.72 53.48
N LEU A 56 102.01 17.00 53.75
CA LEU A 56 101.20 18.13 53.29
C LEU A 56 101.10 18.17 51.75
N LYS A 57 102.17 17.79 51.05
CA LYS A 57 102.29 17.82 49.58
C LYS A 57 101.58 16.62 48.92
N GLU A 58 101.46 15.49 49.61
CA GLU A 58 100.61 14.36 49.21
C GLU A 58 99.12 14.65 49.46
N SER A 59 98.80 15.26 50.61
CA SER A 59 97.45 15.73 50.93
C SER A 59 96.95 16.81 49.95
N ILE A 60 97.80 17.79 49.61
CA ILE A 60 97.52 18.80 48.58
C ILE A 60 97.34 18.15 47.20
N ARG A 61 98.14 17.13 46.84
CA ARG A 61 98.00 16.42 45.56
C ARG A 61 96.66 15.69 45.46
N THR A 62 96.32 14.89 46.47
CA THR A 62 95.05 14.14 46.51
C THR A 62 93.83 15.06 46.60
N LEU A 63 93.92 16.20 47.29
CA LEU A 63 92.90 17.25 47.25
C LEU A 63 92.79 17.90 45.86
N THR A 64 93.91 18.18 45.19
CA THR A 64 93.93 18.74 43.83
C THR A 64 93.33 17.77 42.81
N GLU A 65 93.61 16.48 42.94
CA GLU A 65 93.07 15.43 42.09
C GLU A 65 91.57 15.20 42.35
N LYS A 66 91.14 15.15 43.62
CA LYS A 66 89.71 15.12 44.00
C LYS A 66 88.96 16.35 43.51
N LEU A 67 89.56 17.55 43.59
CA LEU A 67 88.99 18.79 43.07
C LEU A 67 88.91 18.76 41.53
N SER A 68 89.93 18.23 40.85
CA SER A 68 89.95 18.09 39.38
C SER A 68 88.91 17.08 38.90
N ALA A 69 88.76 15.94 39.59
CA ALA A 69 87.73 14.95 39.31
C ALA A 69 86.32 15.48 39.61
N ALA A 70 86.14 16.26 40.68
CA ALA A 70 84.89 16.94 40.97
C ALA A 70 84.55 17.99 39.89
N LEU A 71 85.53 18.79 39.45
CA LEU A 71 85.34 19.80 38.40
C LEU A 71 85.04 19.15 37.03
N ALA A 72 85.70 18.05 36.69
CA ALA A 72 85.40 17.26 35.48
C ALA A 72 83.99 16.63 35.53
N ASN A 73 83.56 16.15 36.71
CA ASN A 73 82.21 15.62 36.95
C ASN A 73 81.15 16.73 36.86
N VAL A 74 81.45 17.95 37.34
CA VAL A 74 80.62 19.14 37.15
C VAL A 74 80.51 19.47 35.66
N SER A 75 81.62 19.61 34.92
CA SER A 75 81.54 19.93 33.48
C SER A 75 80.82 18.86 32.67
N ALA A 76 80.99 17.56 32.99
CA ALA A 76 80.25 16.48 32.33
C ALA A 76 78.74 16.50 32.65
N LYS A 77 78.35 16.97 33.84
CA LYS A 77 76.95 17.20 34.21
C LYS A 77 76.39 18.45 33.54
N ASP A 78 77.16 19.53 33.44
CA ASP A 78 76.76 20.74 32.72
C ASP A 78 76.55 20.45 31.22
N ASP A 79 77.44 19.67 30.59
CA ASP A 79 77.27 19.19 29.21
C ASP A 79 76.02 18.31 29.04
N LEU A 80 75.72 17.44 30.01
CA LEU A 80 74.51 16.61 30.01
C LEU A 80 73.24 17.46 30.21
N VAL A 81 73.27 18.47 31.09
CA VAL A 81 72.19 19.45 31.27
C VAL A 81 71.97 20.25 29.98
N ASN A 82 73.03 20.71 29.32
CA ASN A 82 72.95 21.41 28.03
C ASN A 82 72.34 20.51 26.93
N GLN A 83 72.65 19.20 26.92
CA GLN A 83 71.99 18.25 26.02
C GLN A 83 70.51 18.05 26.36
N HIS A 84 70.16 17.94 27.65
CA HIS A 84 68.75 17.84 28.06
C HIS A 84 67.95 19.11 27.73
N VAL A 85 68.53 20.30 27.89
CA VAL A 85 67.92 21.58 27.47
C VAL A 85 67.68 21.56 25.95
N LYS A 86 68.69 21.22 25.14
CA LYS A 86 68.54 21.18 23.68
C LYS A 86 67.51 20.15 23.20
N VAL A 87 67.43 18.98 23.84
CA VAL A 87 66.40 17.97 23.55
C VAL A 87 65.00 18.45 23.96
N ALA A 88 64.88 19.20 25.06
CA ALA A 88 63.63 19.84 25.44
C ALA A 88 63.21 20.96 24.48
N GLU A 89 64.15 21.79 24.02
CA GLU A 89 63.91 22.82 22.99
C GLU A 89 63.47 22.22 21.65
N GLU A 90 64.15 21.18 21.17
CA GLU A 90 63.78 20.47 19.94
C GLU A 90 62.42 19.77 20.06
N ALA A 91 62.10 19.23 21.24
CA ALA A 91 60.78 18.68 21.52
C ALA A 91 59.70 19.77 21.51
N VAL A 92 59.90 20.88 22.24
CA VAL A 92 58.95 22.00 22.30
C VAL A 92 58.71 22.61 20.92
N ALA A 93 59.76 22.87 20.12
CA ALA A 93 59.60 23.34 18.75
C ALA A 93 58.84 22.34 17.85
N GLY A 94 58.98 21.03 18.11
CA GLY A 94 58.18 19.98 17.48
C GLY A 94 56.70 20.03 17.88
N TRP A 95 56.41 20.22 19.17
CA TRP A 95 55.04 20.40 19.69
C TRP A 95 54.38 21.67 19.16
N GLU A 96 55.06 22.82 19.22
CA GLU A 96 54.58 24.10 18.69
C GLU A 96 54.27 23.99 17.19
N LYS A 97 55.15 23.33 16.40
CA LYS A 97 54.91 23.10 14.97
C LYS A 97 53.68 22.22 14.72
N ALA A 98 53.51 21.14 15.50
CA ALA A 98 52.33 20.28 15.41
C ALA A 98 51.04 21.00 15.82
N GLU A 99 51.08 21.85 16.85
CA GLU A 99 49.95 22.68 17.28
C GLU A 99 49.53 23.68 16.19
N ASN A 100 50.50 24.38 15.57
CA ASN A 100 50.24 25.27 14.45
C ASN A 100 49.63 24.53 13.23
N GLU A 101 50.12 23.32 12.90
CA GLU A 101 49.53 22.48 11.84
C GLU A 101 48.10 22.03 12.18
N VAL A 102 47.81 21.71 13.44
CA VAL A 102 46.45 21.40 13.90
C VAL A 102 45.51 22.61 13.82
N VAL A 103 45.99 23.82 14.14
CA VAL A 103 45.22 25.06 13.97
C VAL A 103 44.91 25.31 12.49
N GLU A 104 45.90 25.21 11.59
CA GLU A 104 45.69 25.43 10.15
C GLU A 104 44.74 24.38 9.54
N LEU A 105 44.81 23.12 9.99
CA LEU A 105 43.86 22.08 9.60
C LEU A 105 42.45 22.34 10.13
N LYS A 106 42.32 22.89 11.34
CA LYS A 106 41.02 23.26 11.91
C LYS A 106 40.38 24.43 11.15
N GLU A 107 41.13 25.49 10.84
CA GLU A 107 40.62 26.59 10.01
C GLU A 107 40.17 26.11 8.63
N LYS A 108 40.89 25.17 8.02
CA LYS A 108 40.51 24.52 6.75
C LYS A 108 39.23 23.67 6.89
N LEU A 109 39.03 23.00 8.03
CA LEU A 109 37.82 22.22 8.32
C LEU A 109 36.61 23.14 8.53
N ASP A 110 36.72 24.14 9.40
CA ASP A 110 35.66 25.13 9.68
C ASP A 110 35.24 25.84 8.36
N ALA A 111 36.23 26.26 7.56
CA ALA A 111 35.99 26.85 6.24
C ALA A 111 35.50 25.86 5.16
N ALA A 112 35.56 24.55 5.39
CA ALA A 112 34.94 23.53 4.53
C ALA A 112 33.50 23.23 4.98
N GLU A 113 33.25 23.18 6.29
CA GLU A 113 31.89 23.08 6.83
C GLU A 113 31.01 24.25 6.38
N ASP A 114 31.50 25.49 6.45
CA ASP A 114 30.72 26.66 6.07
C ASP A 114 30.43 26.71 4.56
N LYS A 115 31.33 26.17 3.73
CA LYS A 115 31.05 25.92 2.30
C LYS A 115 29.97 24.85 2.14
N ASN A 116 30.00 23.77 2.91
CA ASN A 116 28.97 22.74 2.88
C ASN A 116 27.60 23.26 3.34
N LYS A 117 27.55 24.07 4.41
CA LYS A 117 26.32 24.77 4.89
C LYS A 117 25.75 25.69 3.80
N ALA A 118 26.61 26.44 3.10
CA ALA A 118 26.19 27.30 1.98
C ALA A 118 25.69 26.51 0.76
N LEU A 119 26.35 25.40 0.40
CA LEU A 119 25.93 24.53 -0.70
C LEU A 119 24.63 23.79 -0.40
N ASP A 120 24.42 23.31 0.83
CA ASP A 120 23.15 22.73 1.28
C ASP A 120 22.01 23.76 1.25
N GLY A 121 22.26 25.00 1.68
CA GLY A 121 21.31 26.11 1.54
C GLY A 121 20.93 26.40 0.08
N ALA A 122 21.92 26.47 -0.81
CA ALA A 122 21.70 26.67 -2.24
C ALA A 122 20.96 25.49 -2.91
N LEU A 123 21.29 24.25 -2.51
CA LEU A 123 20.61 23.04 -2.97
C LEU A 123 19.15 23.00 -2.52
N LYS A 124 18.87 23.35 -1.25
CA LYS A 124 17.50 23.45 -0.71
C LYS A 124 16.67 24.49 -1.45
N GLU A 125 17.24 25.65 -1.76
CA GLU A 125 16.56 26.68 -2.55
C GLU A 125 16.34 26.24 -4.01
N CYS A 126 17.32 25.60 -4.65
CA CYS A 126 17.17 25.02 -5.99
C CYS A 126 16.05 23.96 -6.03
N VAL A 127 16.01 23.05 -5.05
CA VAL A 127 14.94 22.04 -4.91
C VAL A 127 13.59 22.70 -4.63
N ARG A 128 13.53 23.80 -3.87
CA ARG A 128 12.30 24.58 -3.63
C ARG A 128 11.80 25.22 -4.93
N GLN A 129 12.68 25.83 -5.72
CA GLN A 129 12.35 26.43 -7.01
C GLN A 129 11.89 25.38 -8.04
N LEU A 130 12.56 24.23 -8.12
CA LEU A 130 12.15 23.12 -8.99
C LEU A 130 10.78 22.56 -8.61
N ARG A 131 10.48 22.44 -7.31
CA ARG A 131 9.14 22.05 -6.85
C ARG A 131 8.10 23.09 -7.26
N GLN A 132 8.32 24.36 -6.93
CA GLN A 132 7.42 25.46 -7.29
C GLN A 132 7.17 25.53 -8.81
N ALA A 133 8.21 25.47 -9.63
CA ALA A 133 8.07 25.51 -11.10
C ALA A 133 7.26 24.32 -11.63
N ARG A 134 7.42 23.13 -11.05
CA ARG A 134 6.63 21.94 -11.39
C ARG A 134 5.19 22.03 -10.89
N ASP A 135 4.94 22.57 -9.70
CA ASP A 135 3.59 22.82 -9.18
C ASP A 135 2.87 23.90 -10.03
N GLU A 136 3.55 24.97 -10.44
CA GLU A 136 3.01 25.99 -11.35
C GLU A 136 2.76 25.44 -12.78
N GLN A 137 3.64 24.57 -13.29
CA GLN A 137 3.44 23.93 -14.60
C GLN A 137 2.25 22.96 -14.56
N GLU A 138 2.14 22.17 -13.49
CA GLU A 138 1.00 21.27 -13.25
C GLU A 138 -0.32 22.06 -13.21
N GLN A 139 -0.37 23.17 -12.47
CA GLN A 139 -1.56 24.04 -12.44
C GLN A 139 -1.91 24.57 -13.84
N ARG A 140 -0.93 25.10 -14.60
CA ARG A 140 -1.16 25.58 -15.98
C ARG A 140 -1.68 24.49 -16.91
N ILE A 141 -1.23 23.24 -16.74
CA ILE A 141 -1.73 22.09 -17.50
C ILE A 141 -3.17 21.76 -17.10
N GLN A 142 -3.48 21.71 -15.80
CA GLN A 142 -4.83 21.45 -15.31
C GLN A 142 -5.81 22.54 -15.76
N ASP A 143 -5.45 23.82 -15.64
CA ASP A 143 -6.26 24.95 -16.10
C ASP A 143 -6.59 24.82 -17.60
N ALA A 144 -5.56 24.65 -18.45
CA ALA A 144 -5.74 24.49 -19.89
C ALA A 144 -6.53 23.23 -20.29
N VAL A 145 -6.38 22.11 -19.56
CA VAL A 145 -7.19 20.90 -19.76
C VAL A 145 -8.66 21.16 -19.39
N THR A 146 -8.94 21.90 -18.32
CA THR A 146 -10.34 22.24 -17.96
C THR A 146 -10.97 23.21 -18.96
N GLU A 147 -10.24 24.21 -19.44
CA GLU A 147 -10.69 25.13 -20.50
C GLU A 147 -11.03 24.37 -21.79
N LYS A 148 -10.11 23.54 -22.28
CA LYS A 148 -10.35 22.73 -23.49
C LYS A 148 -11.42 21.67 -23.32
N THR A 149 -11.62 21.14 -22.10
CA THR A 149 -12.76 20.27 -21.81
C THR A 149 -14.09 21.03 -21.90
N GLN A 150 -14.15 22.28 -21.42
CA GLN A 150 -15.35 23.12 -21.51
C GLN A 150 -15.63 23.56 -22.96
N GLU A 151 -14.62 23.93 -23.74
CA GLU A 151 -14.75 24.21 -25.19
C GLU A 151 -15.32 23.01 -25.95
N LEU A 152 -14.78 21.81 -25.71
CA LEU A 152 -15.25 20.57 -26.35
C LEU A 152 -16.68 20.21 -25.91
N GLN A 153 -17.05 20.43 -24.65
CA GLN A 153 -18.42 20.22 -24.18
C GLN A 153 -19.41 21.22 -24.81
N ALA A 154 -19.02 22.50 -24.95
CA ALA A 154 -19.85 23.49 -25.62
C ALA A 154 -19.99 23.19 -27.13
N SER A 155 -18.91 22.83 -27.81
CA SER A 155 -18.95 22.42 -29.22
C SER A 155 -19.80 21.16 -29.42
N LYS A 156 -19.69 20.16 -28.53
CA LYS A 156 -20.56 18.97 -28.53
C LYS A 156 -22.03 19.35 -28.35
N ALA A 157 -22.36 20.18 -27.37
CA ALA A 157 -23.74 20.60 -27.11
C ALA A 157 -24.36 21.35 -28.30
N ASN A 158 -23.58 22.19 -28.99
CA ASN A 158 -24.02 22.86 -30.21
C ASN A 158 -24.30 21.85 -31.34
N LEU A 159 -23.40 20.89 -31.59
CA LEU A 159 -23.58 19.85 -32.62
C LEU A 159 -24.74 18.89 -32.30
N GLU A 160 -24.98 18.58 -31.01
CA GLU A 160 -26.15 17.81 -30.58
C GLU A 160 -27.46 18.60 -30.79
N GLY A 161 -27.42 19.94 -30.65
CA GLY A 161 -28.52 20.84 -30.99
C GLY A 161 -28.80 20.90 -32.50
N GLU A 162 -27.75 21.11 -33.32
CA GLU A 162 -27.85 21.13 -34.79
C GLU A 162 -28.37 19.80 -35.34
N LEU A 163 -27.91 18.67 -34.78
CA LEU A 163 -28.40 17.34 -35.15
C LEU A 163 -29.88 17.14 -34.80
N LEU A 164 -30.33 17.66 -33.65
CA LEU A 164 -31.74 17.58 -33.24
C LEU A 164 -32.63 18.48 -34.10
N GLU A 165 -32.18 19.69 -34.45
CA GLU A 165 -32.90 20.58 -35.38
C GLU A 165 -32.94 20.01 -36.81
N ALA A 166 -31.88 19.34 -37.26
CA ALA A 166 -31.87 18.62 -38.53
C ALA A 166 -32.83 17.41 -38.51
N ALA A 167 -32.93 16.70 -37.38
CA ALA A 167 -33.86 15.59 -37.22
C ALA A 167 -35.33 16.06 -37.26
N THR A 168 -35.69 17.13 -36.54
CA THR A 168 -37.08 17.66 -36.58
C THR A 168 -37.44 18.17 -37.97
N LYS A 169 -36.54 18.89 -38.66
CA LYS A 169 -36.76 19.31 -40.07
C LYS A 169 -36.93 18.11 -41.02
N SER A 170 -36.20 17.02 -40.79
CA SER A 170 -36.36 15.78 -41.57
C SER A 170 -37.71 15.10 -41.33
N GLU A 171 -38.23 15.16 -40.09
CA GLU A 171 -39.55 14.62 -39.74
C GLU A 171 -40.69 15.50 -40.31
N GLU A 172 -40.57 16.83 -40.21
CA GLU A 172 -41.49 17.79 -40.85
C GLU A 172 -41.57 17.59 -42.37
N LEU A 173 -40.42 17.43 -43.04
CA LEU A 173 -40.36 17.16 -44.48
C LEU A 173 -40.94 15.78 -44.84
N ALA A 174 -40.76 14.76 -43.99
CA ALA A 174 -41.36 13.44 -44.19
C ALA A 174 -42.90 13.49 -44.08
N LEU A 175 -43.43 14.20 -43.07
CA LEU A 175 -44.88 14.41 -42.90
C LEU A 175 -45.46 15.24 -44.05
N MET A 176 -44.75 16.27 -44.52
CA MET A 176 -45.16 17.04 -45.69
C MET A 176 -45.19 16.18 -46.96
N ALA A 177 -44.18 15.35 -47.19
CA ALA A 177 -44.13 14.42 -48.32
C ALA A 177 -45.25 13.37 -48.26
N GLU A 178 -45.59 12.85 -47.08
CA GLU A 178 -46.71 11.92 -46.89
C GLU A 178 -48.06 12.59 -47.18
N SER A 179 -48.23 13.85 -46.76
CA SER A 179 -49.43 14.66 -47.06
C SER A 179 -49.60 14.89 -48.57
N VAL A 180 -48.54 15.35 -49.25
CA VAL A 180 -48.53 15.55 -50.71
C VAL A 180 -48.74 14.24 -51.47
N ALA A 181 -48.23 13.11 -50.97
CA ALA A 181 -48.49 11.79 -51.56
C ALA A 181 -49.98 11.39 -51.45
N LYS A 182 -50.62 11.62 -50.29
CA LYS A 182 -52.06 11.39 -50.08
C LYS A 182 -52.91 12.28 -51.01
N GLU A 183 -52.56 13.55 -51.16
CA GLU A 183 -53.21 14.47 -52.10
C GLU A 183 -53.03 14.01 -53.56
N ASN A 184 -51.82 13.58 -53.95
CA ASN A 184 -51.57 13.11 -55.31
C ASN A 184 -52.36 11.84 -55.65
N ILE A 185 -52.59 10.95 -54.67
CA ILE A 185 -53.49 9.79 -54.82
C ILE A 185 -54.94 10.26 -54.99
N MET A 186 -55.41 11.19 -54.14
CA MET A 186 -56.77 11.74 -54.24
C MET A 186 -57.04 12.38 -55.62
N LEU A 187 -56.11 13.21 -56.11
CA LEU A 187 -56.22 13.87 -57.40
C LEU A 187 -56.20 12.89 -58.58
N ARG A 188 -55.43 11.79 -58.49
CA ARG A 188 -55.49 10.71 -59.49
C ARG A 188 -56.84 10.00 -59.51
N HIS A 189 -57.46 9.79 -58.35
CA HIS A 189 -58.78 9.16 -58.25
C HIS A 189 -59.89 10.06 -58.82
N GLU A 190 -59.91 11.35 -58.51
CA GLU A 190 -60.85 12.31 -59.13
C GLU A 190 -60.61 12.40 -60.65
N LEU A 191 -59.35 12.45 -61.11
CA LEU A 191 -59.04 12.49 -62.54
C LEU A 191 -59.55 11.24 -63.28
N LEU A 192 -59.36 10.05 -62.72
CA LEU A 192 -59.90 8.81 -63.29
C LEU A 192 -61.43 8.83 -63.34
N ALA A 193 -62.09 9.21 -62.24
CA ALA A 193 -63.55 9.35 -62.21
C ALA A 193 -64.08 10.35 -63.26
N ARG A 194 -63.35 11.43 -63.54
CA ARG A 194 -63.67 12.39 -64.61
C ARG A 194 -63.43 11.83 -66.01
N CYS A 195 -62.40 11.01 -66.21
CA CYS A 195 -62.20 10.31 -67.48
C CYS A 195 -63.36 9.34 -67.75
N GLU A 196 -63.76 8.54 -66.76
CA GLU A 196 -64.92 7.63 -66.85
C GLU A 196 -66.23 8.40 -67.11
N GLU A 197 -66.46 9.53 -66.42
CA GLU A 197 -67.63 10.40 -66.63
C GLU A 197 -67.69 11.00 -68.06
N LEU A 198 -66.54 11.31 -68.66
CA LEU A 198 -66.44 11.81 -70.03
C LEU A 198 -66.56 10.72 -71.10
N GLU A 199 -66.11 9.49 -70.80
CA GLU A 199 -66.29 8.32 -71.65
C GLU A 199 -67.78 7.93 -71.70
N ILE A 200 -68.46 7.85 -70.56
CA ILE A 200 -69.91 7.60 -70.47
C ILE A 200 -70.68 8.65 -71.27
N ARG A 201 -70.43 9.95 -71.04
CA ARG A 201 -71.08 11.03 -71.83
C ARG A 201 -70.80 10.95 -73.33
N THR A 202 -69.66 10.41 -73.72
CA THR A 202 -69.33 10.20 -75.14
C THR A 202 -70.15 9.06 -75.73
N ILE A 203 -70.23 7.92 -75.05
CA ILE A 203 -71.10 6.80 -75.44
C ILE A 203 -72.58 7.25 -75.50
N GLU A 204 -73.06 8.02 -74.52
CA GLU A 204 -74.42 8.57 -74.50
C GLU A 204 -74.72 9.49 -75.71
N ARG A 205 -73.82 10.44 -76.01
CA ARG A 205 -73.93 11.29 -77.20
C ARG A 205 -73.95 10.45 -78.47
N ASP A 206 -73.03 9.51 -78.60
CA ASP A 206 -72.82 8.79 -79.85
C ASP A 206 -74.02 7.87 -80.13
N LEU A 207 -74.56 7.18 -79.11
CA LEU A 207 -75.85 6.46 -79.17
C LEU A 207 -77.02 7.39 -79.51
N SER A 208 -77.07 8.60 -78.93
CA SER A 208 -78.10 9.61 -79.23
C SER A 208 -78.03 10.08 -80.70
N THR A 209 -76.84 10.30 -81.24
CA THR A 209 -76.66 10.63 -82.66
C THR A 209 -77.07 9.45 -83.56
N GLN A 210 -76.68 8.22 -83.23
CA GLN A 210 -77.10 7.02 -83.97
C GLN A 210 -78.63 6.84 -83.98
N ALA A 211 -79.30 7.15 -82.86
CA ALA A 211 -80.76 7.13 -82.76
C ALA A 211 -81.40 8.23 -83.62
N ALA A 212 -80.86 9.45 -83.60
CA ALA A 212 -81.32 10.57 -84.42
C ALA A 212 -81.13 10.32 -85.92
N GLU A 213 -79.98 9.77 -86.33
CA GLU A 213 -79.72 9.33 -87.71
C GLU A 213 -80.67 8.21 -88.14
N SER A 214 -80.91 7.23 -87.28
CA SER A 214 -81.84 6.12 -87.55
C SER A 214 -83.27 6.62 -87.72
N ALA A 215 -83.72 7.54 -86.87
CA ALA A 215 -85.02 8.19 -86.99
C ALA A 215 -85.11 9.04 -88.27
N SER A 216 -84.09 9.85 -88.58
CA SER A 216 -83.99 10.66 -89.80
C SER A 216 -84.07 9.78 -91.07
N LYS A 217 -83.36 8.65 -91.08
CA LYS A 217 -83.39 7.66 -92.18
C LYS A 217 -84.77 7.03 -92.35
N GLN A 218 -85.44 6.67 -91.25
CA GLN A 218 -86.82 6.17 -91.30
C GLN A 218 -87.80 7.23 -91.81
N GLN A 219 -87.71 8.47 -91.34
CA GLN A 219 -88.53 9.60 -91.81
C GLN A 219 -88.30 9.86 -93.30
N LEU A 220 -87.04 9.87 -93.75
CA LEU A 220 -86.69 10.01 -95.16
C LEU A 220 -87.28 8.89 -96.04
N ASP A 221 -87.30 7.65 -95.55
CA ASP A 221 -87.91 6.52 -96.27
C ASP A 221 -89.45 6.53 -96.22
N VAL A 222 -90.07 7.11 -95.18
CA VAL A 222 -91.51 7.43 -95.16
C VAL A 222 -91.82 8.53 -96.17
N ILE A 223 -91.05 9.62 -96.21
CA ILE A 223 -91.19 10.72 -97.18
C ILE A 223 -91.05 10.19 -98.61
N LYS A 224 -90.08 9.30 -98.90
CA LYS A 224 -89.96 8.64 -100.21
C LYS A 224 -91.20 7.81 -100.58
N LYS A 225 -91.84 7.14 -99.62
CA LYS A 225 -93.10 6.39 -99.84
C LYS A 225 -94.27 7.33 -100.11
N VAL A 226 -94.42 8.39 -99.30
CA VAL A 226 -95.46 9.43 -99.49
C VAL A 226 -95.29 10.11 -100.85
N ALA A 227 -94.08 10.52 -101.24
CA ALA A 227 -93.82 11.15 -102.53
C ALA A 227 -94.14 10.24 -103.74
N LYS A 228 -93.96 8.91 -103.61
CA LYS A 228 -94.38 7.93 -104.63
C LYS A 228 -95.91 7.85 -104.71
N LEU A 229 -96.58 7.70 -103.57
CA LEU A 229 -98.05 7.67 -103.50
C LEU A 229 -98.67 8.97 -104.02
N GLU A 230 -98.09 10.13 -103.69
CA GLU A 230 -98.48 11.42 -104.27
C GLU A 230 -98.32 11.46 -105.79
N ALA A 231 -97.20 10.96 -106.32
CA ALA A 231 -96.98 10.91 -107.77
C ALA A 231 -98.01 9.99 -108.47
N GLU A 232 -98.41 8.89 -107.83
CA GLU A 232 -99.49 8.02 -108.32
C GLU A 232 -100.85 8.71 -108.22
N CYS A 233 -101.18 9.36 -107.10
CA CYS A 233 -102.38 10.19 -106.95
C CYS A 233 -102.42 11.40 -107.92
N ARG A 234 -101.27 11.91 -108.37
CA ARG A 234 -101.19 12.94 -109.43
C ARG A 234 -101.39 12.31 -110.81
N LYS A 235 -100.82 11.14 -111.09
CA LYS A 235 -101.07 10.37 -112.34
C LYS A 235 -102.54 9.98 -112.50
N LEU A 236 -103.17 9.47 -111.45
CA LEU A 236 -104.60 9.11 -111.45
C LEU A 236 -105.48 10.33 -111.73
N ARG A 237 -105.20 11.48 -111.10
CA ARG A 237 -105.87 12.75 -111.41
C ARG A 237 -105.66 13.18 -112.86
N MET A 238 -104.44 13.10 -113.41
CA MET A 238 -104.21 13.44 -114.82
C MET A 238 -104.86 12.46 -115.81
N LEU A 239 -104.95 11.17 -115.48
CA LEU A 239 -105.68 10.19 -116.31
C LEU A 239 -107.18 10.53 -116.34
N LEU A 240 -107.77 10.87 -115.19
CA LEU A 240 -109.15 11.34 -115.09
C LEU A 240 -109.38 12.63 -115.91
N SER A 241 -108.40 13.54 -115.96
CA SER A 241 -108.44 14.73 -116.82
C SER A 241 -108.13 14.47 -118.30
N LYS A 242 -107.61 13.30 -118.68
CA LYS A 242 -107.20 12.98 -120.06
C LYS A 242 -108.15 12.01 -120.77
N SER A 243 -109.09 11.41 -120.04
CA SER A 243 -110.23 10.65 -120.58
C SER A 243 -111.50 11.49 -120.78
N SER A 244 -111.43 12.81 -120.61
CA SER A 244 -112.56 13.73 -120.72
C SER A 244 -112.31 14.76 -121.82
N ASP A 245 -112.78 14.44 -123.04
CA ASP A 245 -112.69 15.33 -124.21
C ASP A 245 -113.97 15.19 -125.07
N SER A 246 -115.14 15.32 -124.41
CA SER A 246 -116.47 15.54 -125.04
C SER A 246 -117.56 15.86 -124.01
N HIS A 247 -118.17 17.04 -124.14
CA HIS A 247 -119.51 17.45 -123.69
C HIS A 247 -120.00 17.17 -122.24
N SER A 248 -120.00 18.27 -121.46
CA SER A 248 -121.05 18.72 -120.51
C SER A 248 -121.39 17.93 -119.23
N ASP A 249 -121.48 18.73 -118.16
CA ASP A 249 -122.28 18.60 -116.93
C ASP A 249 -121.79 17.79 -115.70
N ALA A 250 -122.14 18.40 -114.55
CA ALA A 250 -122.50 17.79 -113.27
C ALA A 250 -121.46 17.11 -112.34
N SER A 251 -120.92 17.95 -111.43
CA SER A 251 -121.21 17.89 -109.98
C SER A 251 -120.50 16.88 -109.03
N CYS A 252 -120.66 17.18 -107.73
CA CYS A 252 -120.50 16.35 -106.52
C CYS A 252 -119.09 15.88 -106.06
N SER A 253 -118.58 16.62 -105.07
CA SER A 253 -118.37 16.17 -103.68
C SER A 253 -117.93 14.71 -103.37
N GLU A 254 -116.74 14.55 -102.78
CA GLU A 254 -116.50 13.95 -101.44
C GLU A 254 -115.08 14.36 -100.95
N SER A 255 -114.88 14.81 -99.71
CA SER A 255 -114.70 14.06 -98.44
C SER A 255 -113.31 13.39 -98.31
N GLY A 256 -112.51 13.76 -97.29
CA GLY A 256 -111.10 13.30 -97.22
C GLY A 256 -110.20 13.85 -96.09
N ALA A 257 -110.69 13.87 -94.85
CA ALA A 257 -109.98 13.85 -93.55
C ALA A 257 -108.58 14.53 -93.31
N SER A 258 -108.49 15.20 -92.16
CA SER A 258 -107.30 15.30 -91.27
C SER A 258 -106.04 16.06 -91.69
N THR A 259 -105.89 17.27 -91.17
CA THR A 259 -104.59 17.80 -90.68
C THR A 259 -104.74 18.39 -89.28
N THR A 260 -104.17 17.72 -88.29
CA THR A 260 -104.11 18.15 -86.89
C THR A 260 -102.97 19.15 -86.64
N LEU A 261 -103.18 20.06 -85.67
CA LEU A 261 -102.17 20.65 -84.79
C LEU A 261 -100.78 20.97 -85.41
N ILE A 262 -100.57 22.23 -85.80
CA ILE A 262 -99.23 22.82 -85.84
C ILE A 262 -99.13 23.87 -84.73
N GLU A 263 -98.98 23.38 -83.50
CA GLU A 263 -98.67 24.21 -82.32
C GLU A 263 -97.18 24.62 -82.37
N LYS A 264 -96.83 25.57 -83.26
CA LYS A 264 -95.48 26.13 -83.29
C LYS A 264 -95.25 27.09 -82.11
N ARG A 265 -94.91 26.51 -80.95
CA ARG A 265 -94.14 27.24 -79.92
C ARG A 265 -92.83 27.71 -80.54
N SER A 266 -92.68 29.03 -80.68
CA SER A 266 -91.37 29.68 -80.82
C SER A 266 -91.24 30.66 -79.66
N LEU A 267 -90.49 30.29 -78.64
CA LEU A 267 -90.35 31.11 -77.44
C LEU A 267 -89.32 32.23 -77.66
N GLN A 268 -89.85 33.45 -77.70
CA GLN A 268 -89.39 34.53 -76.83
C GLN A 268 -87.95 35.05 -77.04
N GLY A 269 -87.76 35.79 -78.14
CA GLY A 269 -86.72 36.82 -78.23
C GLY A 269 -87.23 38.18 -77.76
N THR A 270 -86.62 38.73 -76.71
CA THR A 270 -86.81 40.11 -76.20
C THR A 270 -85.96 41.12 -77.00
N SER A 271 -86.20 42.44 -77.02
CA SER A 271 -87.31 43.30 -76.60
C SER A 271 -87.04 44.75 -77.09
N SER A 272 -88.06 45.49 -77.55
CA SER A 272 -88.01 46.92 -77.93
C SER A 272 -87.11 47.26 -79.15
N CYS A 273 -87.23 48.41 -79.83
CA CYS A 273 -88.11 49.57 -79.65
C CYS A 273 -88.67 50.05 -81.02
N ALA A 274 -89.67 50.94 -81.00
CA ALA A 274 -90.39 51.39 -82.19
C ALA A 274 -89.84 52.70 -82.80
N VAL A 275 -90.02 52.85 -84.13
CA VAL A 275 -90.28 54.14 -84.78
C VAL A 275 -91.43 53.93 -85.77
N GLU A 276 -92.37 54.87 -85.75
CA GLU A 276 -93.58 54.94 -86.57
C GLU A 276 -93.34 55.91 -87.75
N ILE A 277 -93.88 55.60 -88.93
CA ILE A 277 -94.23 56.59 -89.97
C ILE A 277 -95.27 55.96 -90.91
N ASP A 278 -96.32 56.74 -91.17
CA ASP A 278 -97.49 56.39 -91.99
C ASP A 278 -97.18 56.49 -93.49
N LEU A 279 -97.89 55.72 -94.32
CA LEU A 279 -97.74 55.78 -95.78
C LEU A 279 -99.02 55.43 -96.56
N MET A 280 -99.67 56.49 -97.07
CA MET A 280 -100.58 56.51 -98.23
C MET A 280 -101.92 55.78 -98.08
N GLY A 281 -102.91 56.50 -97.53
CA GLY A 281 -104.35 56.16 -97.61
C GLY A 281 -105.18 57.04 -98.56
N ASP A 282 -104.56 57.97 -99.31
CA ASP A 282 -105.27 58.99 -100.09
C ASP A 282 -105.62 58.53 -101.51
N PHE A 283 -106.85 58.03 -101.70
CA PHE A 283 -107.51 57.98 -103.01
C PHE A 283 -109.04 58.12 -102.86
N LEU A 284 -109.51 59.36 -102.66
CA LEU A 284 -110.90 59.74 -102.93
C LEU A 284 -111.04 59.99 -104.45
N GLU A 285 -111.97 59.36 -105.16
CA GLU A 285 -113.42 59.57 -105.07
C GLU A 285 -113.83 61.05 -105.15
N MET A 286 -113.68 61.60 -106.37
CA MET A 286 -114.30 62.87 -106.80
C MET A 286 -115.30 62.64 -107.95
N GLU A 287 -116.10 61.57 -107.85
CA GLU A 287 -117.31 61.43 -108.68
C GLU A 287 -118.47 62.22 -108.05
N ARG A 288 -118.60 63.49 -108.43
CA ARG A 288 -119.80 64.31 -108.12
C ARG A 288 -120.14 65.29 -109.24
N LEU A 289 -120.98 64.84 -110.16
CA LEU A 289 -122.05 65.67 -110.71
C LEU A 289 -123.38 64.94 -110.46
N VAL A 290 -124.31 65.63 -109.80
CA VAL A 290 -125.63 65.13 -109.40
C VAL A 290 -126.69 66.10 -109.92
N ALA A 291 -127.87 65.56 -110.23
CA ALA A 291 -129.11 66.23 -110.66
C ALA A 291 -129.28 66.51 -112.17
N LEU A 292 -130.09 65.63 -112.79
CA LEU A 292 -131.16 65.95 -113.75
C LEU A 292 -132.16 66.99 -113.17
N PRO A 293 -133.13 67.59 -113.91
CA PRO A 293 -133.66 67.17 -115.22
C PRO A 293 -134.01 68.30 -116.25
N GLU A 294 -134.63 67.85 -117.36
CA GLU A 294 -135.76 68.50 -118.08
C GLU A 294 -135.60 69.65 -119.10
N THR A 295 -136.63 69.69 -119.97
CA THR A 295 -136.85 70.56 -121.14
C THR A 295 -137.59 71.86 -120.79
N PRO A 296 -137.38 72.93 -121.58
CA PRO A 296 -138.45 73.42 -122.48
C PRO A 296 -137.93 73.69 -123.92
N ASP A 297 -138.70 73.89 -124.99
CA ASP A 297 -140.15 73.79 -125.29
C ASP A 297 -140.32 73.62 -126.84
N GLY A 298 -141.48 73.49 -127.49
CA GLY A 298 -142.87 73.49 -127.02
C GLY A 298 -143.85 74.24 -127.94
N ASN A 299 -144.38 73.56 -128.97
CA ASN A 299 -145.68 73.81 -129.67
C ASN A 299 -145.98 75.23 -130.26
N GLY A 300 -146.49 75.40 -131.50
CA GLY A 300 -146.89 74.46 -132.56
C GLY A 300 -148.11 74.98 -133.37
N LYS A 301 -148.47 74.29 -134.49
CA LYS A 301 -149.74 74.42 -135.29
C LYS A 301 -149.90 75.71 -136.14
N SER A 302 -150.63 75.74 -137.26
CA SER A 302 -151.28 74.69 -138.10
C SER A 302 -151.58 75.18 -139.54
N GLU A 303 -152.09 74.27 -140.38
CA GLU A 303 -152.82 74.46 -141.65
C GLU A 303 -154.06 75.40 -141.50
N PRO A 304 -154.81 75.84 -142.57
CA PRO A 304 -154.84 75.32 -143.96
C PRO A 304 -155.01 76.33 -145.16
N GLU A 305 -154.89 75.77 -146.36
CA GLU A 305 -155.60 76.04 -147.65
C GLU A 305 -156.04 77.46 -148.13
N SER A 306 -155.31 77.98 -149.14
CA SER A 306 -155.82 78.29 -150.52
C SER A 306 -156.46 79.65 -150.94
N VAL A 307 -156.36 79.91 -152.26
CA VAL A 307 -157.11 80.86 -153.15
C VAL A 307 -156.75 82.38 -153.19
N HIS A 308 -155.90 82.73 -154.18
CA HIS A 308 -155.91 83.87 -155.14
C HIS A 308 -156.03 85.39 -154.77
N THR A 309 -155.34 86.18 -155.63
CA THR A 309 -155.56 87.59 -156.10
C THR A 309 -155.06 88.84 -155.32
N ASP A 310 -153.93 89.37 -155.81
CA ASP A 310 -153.69 90.75 -156.31
C ASP A 310 -153.70 92.04 -155.43
N ASN A 311 -152.50 92.68 -155.37
CA ASN A 311 -152.21 94.13 -155.54
C ASN A 311 -152.68 95.15 -154.45
N SER A 312 -152.01 96.28 -154.17
CA SER A 312 -150.82 96.97 -154.73
C SER A 312 -150.16 97.92 -153.69
N LEU A 313 -148.82 98.07 -153.70
CA LEU A 313 -147.97 99.26 -153.40
C LEU A 313 -146.56 98.83 -152.92
N ALA A 314 -145.49 99.28 -153.59
CA ALA A 314 -144.15 98.66 -153.43
C ALA A 314 -142.95 99.61 -153.24
N ALA A 315 -143.16 100.93 -153.06
CA ALA A 315 -142.09 101.93 -153.21
C ALA A 315 -141.21 102.21 -151.97
N GLU A 316 -141.59 101.77 -150.77
CA GLU A 316 -140.94 102.21 -149.52
C GLU A 316 -139.85 101.25 -148.99
N ILE A 317 -139.83 100.00 -149.47
CA ILE A 317 -138.95 98.93 -148.96
C ILE A 317 -137.47 99.11 -149.38
N GLU A 318 -137.23 99.71 -150.54
CA GLU A 318 -135.91 99.72 -151.19
C GLU A 318 -134.86 100.52 -150.42
N VAL A 319 -135.26 101.61 -149.75
CA VAL A 319 -134.35 102.48 -148.97
C VAL A 319 -133.80 101.76 -147.73
N LEU A 320 -134.64 101.02 -147.01
CA LEU A 320 -134.23 100.26 -145.82
C LEU A 320 -133.26 99.12 -146.20
N THR A 321 -133.48 98.50 -147.36
CA THR A 321 -132.64 97.43 -147.89
C THR A 321 -131.18 97.87 -148.09
N CYS A 322 -130.95 99.12 -148.53
CA CYS A 322 -129.60 99.66 -148.67
C CYS A 322 -128.88 99.90 -147.33
N ARG A 323 -129.61 100.31 -146.29
CA ARG A 323 -129.01 100.63 -144.97
C ARG A 323 -128.56 99.40 -144.19
N ASN A 324 -129.25 98.26 -144.36
CA ASN A 324 -128.86 97.02 -143.68
C ASN A 324 -127.50 96.49 -144.17
N LYS A 325 -127.21 96.55 -145.49
CA LYS A 325 -125.92 96.15 -146.06
C LYS A 325 -124.73 96.89 -145.46
N GLU A 326 -124.88 98.18 -145.19
CA GLU A 326 -123.87 99.02 -144.53
C GLU A 326 -123.56 98.61 -143.08
N LEU A 327 -124.48 97.89 -142.42
CA LEU A 327 -124.33 97.38 -141.06
C LEU A 327 -123.82 95.94 -141.09
N GLU A 328 -124.32 95.12 -142.01
CA GLU A 328 -123.81 93.76 -142.30
C GLU A 328 -122.30 93.80 -142.61
N GLU A 329 -121.85 94.67 -143.52
CA GLU A 329 -120.43 94.81 -143.91
C GLU A 329 -119.54 95.34 -142.76
N LYS A 330 -120.11 96.04 -141.78
CA LYS A 330 -119.40 96.50 -140.57
C LYS A 330 -119.34 95.41 -139.50
N LEU A 331 -120.40 94.61 -139.39
CA LEU A 331 -120.47 93.47 -138.47
C LEU A 331 -119.53 92.35 -138.92
N GLU A 332 -119.46 92.05 -140.22
CA GLU A 332 -118.51 91.11 -140.82
C GLU A 332 -117.04 91.51 -140.53
N LYS A 333 -116.71 92.80 -140.63
CA LYS A 333 -115.36 93.31 -140.30
C LYS A 333 -115.04 93.23 -138.81
N LEU A 334 -116.03 93.42 -137.93
CA LEU A 334 -115.86 93.22 -136.49
C LEU A 334 -115.73 91.73 -136.13
N GLU A 335 -116.47 90.84 -136.80
CA GLU A 335 -116.35 89.39 -136.65
C GLU A 335 -114.95 88.92 -137.08
N ALA A 336 -114.42 89.43 -138.19
CA ALA A 336 -113.06 89.13 -138.65
C ALA A 336 -111.98 89.57 -137.64
N VAL A 337 -112.06 90.80 -137.12
CA VAL A 337 -111.13 91.32 -136.10
C VAL A 337 -111.25 90.57 -134.77
N LYS A 338 -112.47 90.23 -134.36
CA LYS A 338 -112.74 89.37 -133.19
C LYS A 338 -112.04 88.01 -133.35
N ASN A 339 -112.28 87.33 -134.47
CA ASN A 339 -111.70 86.00 -134.73
C ASN A 339 -110.15 86.04 -134.79
N GLU A 340 -109.56 87.12 -135.32
CA GLU A 340 -108.10 87.31 -135.31
C GLU A 340 -107.55 87.52 -133.89
N LEU A 341 -108.25 88.29 -133.04
CA LEU A 341 -107.89 88.47 -131.64
C LEU A 341 -108.09 87.20 -130.81
N GLU A 342 -109.17 86.47 -131.05
CA GLU A 342 -109.51 85.20 -130.38
C GLU A 342 -108.45 84.12 -130.73
N SER A 343 -108.03 84.04 -132.00
CA SER A 343 -106.89 83.20 -132.43
C SER A 343 -105.56 83.60 -131.79
N LYS A 344 -105.29 84.90 -131.62
CA LYS A 344 -104.08 85.40 -130.94
C LYS A 344 -104.10 85.14 -129.44
N VAL A 345 -105.27 85.21 -128.79
CA VAL A 345 -105.44 84.84 -127.38
C VAL A 345 -105.21 83.34 -127.19
N GLU A 346 -105.76 82.49 -128.05
CA GLU A 346 -105.57 81.05 -127.93
C GLU A 346 -104.11 80.63 -128.20
N CYS A 347 -103.47 81.19 -129.22
CA CYS A 347 -102.03 80.99 -129.46
C CYS A 347 -101.17 81.47 -128.26
N SER A 348 -101.55 82.57 -127.60
CA SER A 348 -100.87 83.03 -126.38
C SER A 348 -101.10 82.09 -125.19
N ARG A 349 -102.31 81.50 -125.09
CA ARG A 349 -102.71 80.52 -124.06
C ARG A 349 -101.97 79.18 -124.24
N GLU A 350 -101.78 78.73 -125.47
CA GLU A 350 -100.95 77.57 -125.80
C GLU A 350 -99.51 77.78 -125.33
N VAL A 351 -98.90 78.93 -125.65
CA VAL A 351 -97.54 79.30 -125.20
C VAL A 351 -97.46 79.43 -123.67
N GLU A 352 -98.50 79.95 -123.01
CA GLU A 352 -98.53 79.99 -121.54
C GLU A 352 -98.60 78.57 -120.95
N SER A 353 -99.35 77.66 -121.58
CA SER A 353 -99.47 76.27 -121.12
C SER A 353 -98.15 75.50 -121.23
N THR A 354 -97.41 75.65 -122.34
CA THR A 354 -96.11 74.98 -122.53
C THR A 354 -95.06 75.53 -121.56
N LEU A 355 -94.98 76.85 -121.38
CA LEU A 355 -94.07 77.47 -120.41
C LEU A 355 -94.39 77.05 -118.96
N ARG A 356 -95.68 76.86 -118.61
CA ARG A 356 -96.07 76.31 -117.30
C ARG A 356 -95.57 74.87 -117.13
N SER A 357 -95.73 74.01 -118.12
CA SER A 357 -95.22 72.63 -118.07
C SER A 357 -93.69 72.55 -118.03
N GLU A 358 -92.97 73.44 -118.74
CA GLU A 358 -91.51 73.53 -118.66
C GLU A 358 -91.04 73.98 -117.27
N LEU A 359 -91.69 74.99 -116.68
CA LEU A 359 -91.40 75.43 -115.31
C LEU A 359 -91.68 74.33 -114.27
N GLU A 360 -92.76 73.57 -114.43
CA GLU A 360 -93.11 72.45 -113.54
C GLU A 360 -92.11 71.29 -113.66
N ALA A 361 -91.64 70.98 -114.87
CA ALA A 361 -90.56 70.02 -115.09
C ALA A 361 -89.23 70.48 -114.47
N ILE A 362 -88.89 71.76 -114.58
CA ILE A 362 -87.69 72.36 -113.95
C ILE A 362 -87.80 72.32 -112.42
N LEU A 363 -88.98 72.59 -111.85
CA LEU A 363 -89.22 72.48 -110.41
C LEU A 363 -89.09 71.03 -109.92
N CYS A 364 -89.61 70.05 -110.65
CA CYS A 364 -89.41 68.63 -110.34
C CYS A 364 -87.93 68.24 -110.37
N GLY A 365 -87.19 68.62 -111.43
CA GLY A 365 -85.76 68.38 -111.54
C GLY A 365 -84.94 69.04 -110.41
N LYS A 366 -85.31 70.27 -110.02
CA LYS A 366 -84.71 70.96 -108.86
C LYS A 366 -84.93 70.18 -107.57
N MET A 367 -86.16 69.72 -107.30
CA MET A 367 -86.45 68.93 -106.09
C MET A 367 -85.66 67.61 -106.05
N GLU A 368 -85.48 66.96 -107.19
CA GLU A 368 -84.68 65.75 -107.29
C GLU A 368 -83.18 66.01 -107.03
N ILE A 369 -82.63 67.11 -107.55
CA ILE A 369 -81.25 67.56 -107.28
C ILE A 369 -81.06 67.92 -105.80
N GLU A 370 -82.00 68.65 -105.19
CA GLU A 370 -81.95 68.94 -103.76
C GLU A 370 -82.03 67.67 -102.89
N SER A 371 -82.81 66.67 -103.30
CA SER A 371 -82.86 65.36 -102.65
C SER A 371 -81.52 64.62 -102.76
N LYS A 372 -80.90 64.59 -103.94
CA LYS A 372 -79.56 64.02 -104.16
C LYS A 372 -78.48 64.74 -103.35
N LEU A 373 -78.52 66.07 -103.28
CA LEU A 373 -77.58 66.87 -102.50
C LEU A 373 -77.74 66.66 -100.98
N LYS A 374 -78.98 66.49 -100.49
CA LYS A 374 -79.26 66.10 -99.09
C LYS A 374 -78.71 64.70 -98.76
N LYS A 375 -78.74 63.75 -99.69
CA LYS A 375 -78.13 62.40 -99.52
C LYS A 375 -76.60 62.47 -99.50
N LEU A 376 -75.98 63.06 -100.53
CA LEU A 376 -74.52 63.24 -100.61
C LEU A 376 -73.94 64.00 -99.40
N LYS A 377 -74.70 64.94 -98.82
CA LYS A 377 -74.27 65.60 -97.59
C LYS A 377 -74.25 64.64 -96.38
N LYS A 378 -75.28 63.81 -96.19
CA LYS A 378 -75.27 62.76 -95.14
C LYS A 378 -74.10 61.79 -95.34
N GLU A 379 -73.93 61.29 -96.55
CA GLU A 379 -72.84 60.37 -96.91
C GLU A 379 -71.46 60.99 -96.63
N LYS A 380 -71.28 62.30 -96.89
CA LYS A 380 -70.06 63.03 -96.52
C LYS A 380 -69.89 63.16 -95.00
N ASP A 381 -70.94 63.56 -94.29
CA ASP A 381 -70.88 63.79 -92.85
C ASP A 381 -70.65 62.45 -92.09
N GLU A 382 -71.19 61.34 -92.61
CA GLU A 382 -70.89 59.95 -92.20
C GLU A 382 -69.43 59.56 -92.50
N LEU A 383 -68.92 59.85 -93.70
CA LEU A 383 -67.51 59.57 -94.07
C LEU A 383 -66.51 60.36 -93.21
N GLU A 384 -66.86 61.59 -92.82
CA GLU A 384 -66.04 62.44 -91.96
C GLU A 384 -65.99 61.88 -90.52
N SER A 385 -67.11 61.31 -90.03
CA SER A 385 -67.14 60.54 -88.78
C SER A 385 -66.30 59.26 -88.83
N TYR A 386 -66.39 58.47 -89.92
CA TYR A 386 -65.53 57.29 -90.10
C TYR A 386 -64.03 57.63 -90.07
N LYS A 387 -63.65 58.77 -90.68
CA LYS A 387 -62.27 59.26 -90.69
C LYS A 387 -61.78 59.73 -89.31
N GLU A 388 -62.67 60.28 -88.48
CA GLU A 388 -62.34 60.60 -87.08
C GLU A 388 -62.04 59.33 -86.29
N VAL A 389 -62.86 58.28 -86.44
CA VAL A 389 -62.64 56.95 -85.84
C VAL A 389 -61.36 56.28 -86.37
N GLU A 390 -61.03 56.41 -87.65
CA GLU A 390 -59.76 55.95 -88.21
C GLU A 390 -58.57 56.66 -87.51
N SER A 391 -58.70 57.95 -87.22
CA SER A 391 -57.64 58.72 -86.56
C SER A 391 -57.43 58.36 -85.09
N THR A 392 -58.50 58.02 -84.35
CA THR A 392 -58.38 57.54 -82.96
C THR A 392 -57.78 56.14 -82.92
N LEU A 393 -58.28 55.21 -83.74
CA LEU A 393 -57.74 53.85 -83.85
C LEU A 393 -56.26 53.85 -84.26
N ARG A 394 -55.85 54.74 -85.17
CA ARG A 394 -54.44 54.91 -85.55
C ARG A 394 -53.59 55.42 -84.38
N SER A 395 -54.11 56.36 -83.59
CA SER A 395 -53.41 56.91 -82.42
C SER A 395 -53.25 55.86 -81.32
N GLU A 396 -54.27 55.03 -81.10
CA GLU A 396 -54.23 53.87 -80.20
C GLU A 396 -53.21 52.83 -80.67
N LEU A 397 -53.18 52.51 -81.97
CA LEU A 397 -52.21 51.58 -82.56
C LEU A 397 -50.76 52.10 -82.39
N GLU A 398 -50.53 53.39 -82.59
CA GLU A 398 -49.22 54.03 -82.45
C GLU A 398 -48.74 54.05 -80.97
N ALA A 399 -49.67 54.22 -80.02
CA ALA A 399 -49.41 54.04 -78.60
C ALA A 399 -49.08 52.57 -78.25
N MET A 400 -49.83 51.59 -78.76
CA MET A 400 -49.55 50.16 -78.57
C MET A 400 -48.18 49.75 -79.15
N VAL A 401 -47.77 50.33 -80.28
CA VAL A 401 -46.42 50.14 -80.84
C VAL A 401 -45.35 50.72 -79.91
N CYS A 402 -45.56 51.91 -79.33
CA CYS A 402 -44.64 52.48 -78.36
C CYS A 402 -44.50 51.60 -77.09
N ASP A 403 -45.59 51.02 -76.59
CA ASP A 403 -45.57 50.14 -75.42
C ASP A 403 -44.97 48.76 -75.75
N LYS A 404 -45.21 48.23 -76.95
CA LYS A 404 -44.53 47.03 -77.45
C LYS A 404 -43.01 47.21 -77.45
N VAL A 405 -42.48 48.34 -77.95
CA VAL A 405 -41.03 48.60 -77.96
C VAL A 405 -40.45 48.71 -76.54
N LYS A 406 -41.20 49.26 -75.57
CA LYS A 406 -40.78 49.26 -74.15
C LYS A 406 -40.72 47.84 -73.57
N LEU A 407 -41.70 47.00 -73.91
CA LEU A 407 -41.73 45.60 -73.48
C LEU A 407 -40.60 44.78 -74.11
N GLU A 408 -40.31 44.97 -75.41
CA GLU A 408 -39.17 44.34 -76.10
C GLU A 408 -37.83 44.73 -75.46
N SER A 409 -37.61 46.03 -75.17
CA SER A 409 -36.40 46.47 -74.46
C SER A 409 -36.31 45.95 -73.02
N ASN A 410 -37.43 45.64 -72.35
CA ASN A 410 -37.41 45.07 -71.01
C ASN A 410 -37.22 43.55 -71.03
N LEU A 411 -37.71 42.86 -72.06
CA LEU A 411 -37.42 41.46 -72.33
C LEU A 411 -35.91 41.25 -72.52
N GLU A 412 -35.29 42.05 -73.40
CA GLU A 412 -33.85 42.00 -73.70
C GLU A 412 -32.97 42.15 -72.44
N LYS A 413 -33.36 43.03 -71.50
CA LYS A 413 -32.68 43.17 -70.20
C LYS A 413 -32.83 41.92 -69.32
N LEU A 414 -34.04 41.38 -69.22
CA LEU A 414 -34.32 40.17 -68.43
C LEU A 414 -33.64 38.92 -69.02
N GLU A 415 -33.48 38.87 -70.35
CA GLU A 415 -32.70 37.84 -71.02
C GLU A 415 -31.20 37.95 -70.70
N ALA A 416 -30.63 39.16 -70.72
CA ALA A 416 -29.24 39.40 -70.31
C ALA A 416 -29.00 39.08 -68.81
N GLU A 417 -29.90 39.50 -67.91
CA GLU A 417 -29.84 39.15 -66.49
C GLU A 417 -29.96 37.64 -66.26
N ARG A 418 -30.80 36.94 -67.05
CA ARG A 418 -30.88 35.47 -67.03
C ARG A 418 -29.57 34.83 -67.46
N GLU A 419 -28.95 35.29 -68.56
CA GLU A 419 -27.66 34.72 -69.02
C GLU A 419 -26.54 34.93 -68.00
N GLU A 420 -26.48 36.09 -67.34
CA GLU A 420 -25.53 36.34 -66.25
C GLU A 420 -25.77 35.36 -65.07
N LEU A 421 -27.01 35.18 -64.64
CA LEU A 421 -27.37 34.25 -63.57
C LEU A 421 -27.10 32.78 -63.96
N GLU A 422 -27.37 32.38 -65.21
CA GLU A 422 -27.10 31.04 -65.71
C GLU A 422 -25.58 30.75 -65.76
N SER A 423 -24.76 31.76 -66.07
CA SER A 423 -23.30 31.67 -66.00
C SER A 423 -22.79 31.51 -64.56
N LYS A 424 -23.37 32.22 -63.59
CA LYS A 424 -23.05 32.09 -62.15
C LYS A 424 -23.44 30.71 -61.62
N VAL A 425 -24.67 30.26 -61.89
CA VAL A 425 -25.14 28.92 -61.51
C VAL A 425 -24.26 27.81 -62.11
N LYS A 426 -23.70 28.01 -63.31
CA LYS A 426 -22.72 27.09 -63.90
C LYS A 426 -21.38 27.09 -63.13
N SER A 427 -20.86 28.27 -62.80
CA SER A 427 -19.64 28.41 -61.97
C SER A 427 -19.81 27.77 -60.59
N ASP A 428 -20.91 28.06 -59.90
CA ASP A 428 -21.20 27.51 -58.58
C ASP A 428 -21.37 25.98 -58.62
N ARG A 429 -21.94 25.44 -59.71
CA ARG A 429 -22.06 24.00 -59.95
C ARG A 429 -20.69 23.33 -60.17
N GLU A 430 -19.76 24.01 -60.83
CA GLU A 430 -18.39 23.52 -61.03
C GLU A 430 -17.63 23.51 -59.69
N VAL A 431 -17.73 24.58 -58.88
CA VAL A 431 -17.16 24.65 -57.51
C VAL A 431 -17.77 23.61 -56.56
N MET A 432 -19.09 23.40 -56.60
CA MET A 432 -19.75 22.34 -55.83
C MET A 432 -19.33 20.94 -56.29
N SER A 433 -18.94 20.77 -57.56
CA SER A 433 -18.39 19.51 -58.05
C SER A 433 -16.97 19.25 -57.55
N THR A 434 -16.11 20.27 -57.45
CA THR A 434 -14.76 20.09 -56.89
C THR A 434 -14.81 19.85 -55.38
N LEU A 435 -15.59 20.63 -54.64
CA LEU A 435 -15.76 20.44 -53.19
C LEU A 435 -16.34 19.07 -52.84
N ARG A 436 -17.22 18.52 -53.69
CA ARG A 436 -17.73 17.15 -53.53
C ARG A 436 -16.63 16.10 -53.68
N LEU A 437 -15.75 16.24 -54.67
CA LEU A 437 -14.61 15.32 -54.87
C LEU A 437 -13.59 15.42 -53.73
N ASP A 438 -13.31 16.64 -53.25
CA ASP A 438 -12.44 16.86 -52.08
C ASP A 438 -13.03 16.21 -50.81
N LEU A 439 -14.34 16.35 -50.58
CA LEU A 439 -15.03 15.68 -49.47
C LEU A 439 -14.99 14.15 -49.60
N GLU A 440 -15.21 13.61 -50.80
CA GLU A 440 -15.19 12.17 -51.08
C GLU A 440 -13.77 11.59 -50.87
N ALA A 441 -12.73 12.32 -51.26
CA ALA A 441 -11.34 12.00 -50.93
C ALA A 441 -11.07 12.05 -49.42
N LYS A 442 -11.55 13.07 -48.70
CA LYS A 442 -11.37 13.17 -47.23
C LYS A 442 -12.14 12.10 -46.46
N VAL A 443 -13.27 11.61 -46.97
CA VAL A 443 -13.97 10.44 -46.43
C VAL A 443 -13.14 9.16 -46.65
N SER A 444 -12.48 9.02 -47.80
CA SER A 444 -11.54 7.91 -48.05
C SER A 444 -10.33 7.94 -47.11
N ASP A 445 -9.67 9.11 -46.97
CA ASP A 445 -8.55 9.30 -46.03
C ASP A 445 -8.97 8.91 -44.60
N LYS A 446 -10.15 9.37 -44.17
CA LYS A 446 -10.71 9.06 -42.84
C LYS A 446 -10.93 7.55 -42.65
N ALA A 447 -11.52 6.86 -43.63
CA ALA A 447 -11.79 5.43 -43.54
C ALA A 447 -10.49 4.58 -43.45
N GLU A 448 -9.41 5.02 -44.10
CA GLU A 448 -8.10 4.37 -43.94
C GLU A 448 -7.48 4.65 -42.57
N LEU A 449 -7.62 5.87 -42.03
CA LEU A 449 -7.19 6.19 -40.67
C LEU A 449 -7.96 5.40 -39.60
N GLU A 450 -9.29 5.26 -39.72
CA GLU A 450 -10.12 4.44 -38.83
C GLU A 450 -9.71 2.95 -38.88
N LYS A 451 -9.43 2.42 -40.07
CA LYS A 451 -8.91 1.05 -40.25
C LYS A 451 -7.54 0.86 -39.57
N ASN A 452 -6.65 1.85 -39.68
CA ASN A 452 -5.33 1.80 -39.06
C ASN A 452 -5.41 1.95 -37.53
N LEU A 453 -6.32 2.77 -37.01
CA LEU A 453 -6.60 2.90 -35.58
C LEU A 453 -7.10 1.57 -35.00
N ASN A 454 -8.11 0.95 -35.62
CA ASN A 454 -8.66 -0.35 -35.20
C ASN A 454 -7.59 -1.47 -35.21
N LYS A 455 -6.63 -1.40 -36.15
CA LYS A 455 -5.49 -2.34 -36.18
C LYS A 455 -4.52 -2.11 -35.01
N LEU A 456 -4.18 -0.86 -34.71
CA LEU A 456 -3.30 -0.51 -33.60
C LEU A 456 -3.94 -0.84 -32.23
N GLU A 457 -5.26 -0.69 -32.10
CA GLU A 457 -6.01 -1.08 -30.90
C GLU A 457 -6.01 -2.60 -30.70
N ALA A 458 -6.21 -3.39 -31.77
CA ALA A 458 -6.07 -4.85 -31.70
C ALA A 458 -4.62 -5.31 -31.39
N GLU A 459 -3.60 -4.61 -31.91
CA GLU A 459 -2.19 -4.89 -31.58
C GLU A 459 -1.84 -4.52 -30.13
N LYS A 460 -2.40 -3.41 -29.60
CA LYS A 460 -2.32 -3.02 -28.19
C LYS A 460 -2.96 -4.05 -27.27
N ASP A 461 -4.17 -4.51 -27.58
CA ASP A 461 -4.90 -5.45 -26.73
C ASP A 461 -4.20 -6.82 -26.63
N GLU A 462 -3.57 -7.29 -27.70
CA GLU A 462 -2.75 -8.52 -27.67
C GLU A 462 -1.44 -8.33 -26.88
N LEU A 463 -0.83 -7.14 -26.91
CA LEU A 463 0.31 -6.79 -26.06
C LEU A 463 -0.07 -6.69 -24.57
N GLU A 464 -1.22 -6.12 -24.24
CA GLU A 464 -1.75 -6.11 -22.87
C GLU A 464 -2.12 -7.52 -22.38
N ARG A 465 -2.68 -8.36 -23.26
CA ARG A 465 -3.01 -9.76 -22.97
C ARG A 465 -1.77 -10.61 -22.70
N THR A 466 -0.71 -10.43 -23.49
CA THR A 466 0.56 -11.16 -23.31
C THR A 466 1.31 -10.70 -22.06
N LEU A 467 1.44 -9.39 -21.84
CA LEU A 467 2.05 -8.84 -20.62
C LEU A 467 1.30 -9.26 -19.34
N ARG A 468 -0.03 -9.36 -19.40
CA ARG A 468 -0.84 -9.90 -18.30
C ARG A 468 -0.54 -11.37 -17.99
N LEU A 469 -0.39 -12.21 -19.01
CA LEU A 469 -0.04 -13.62 -18.83
C LEU A 469 1.38 -13.80 -18.26
N ASP A 470 2.34 -12.99 -18.72
CA ASP A 470 3.70 -13.00 -18.18
C ASP A 470 3.72 -12.58 -16.70
N LEU A 471 2.94 -11.56 -16.31
CA LEU A 471 2.78 -11.17 -14.91
C LEU A 471 2.13 -12.28 -14.07
N GLU A 472 1.09 -12.95 -14.59
CA GLU A 472 0.41 -14.06 -13.91
C GLU A 472 1.35 -15.28 -13.71
N ALA A 473 2.17 -15.59 -14.73
CA ALA A 473 3.23 -16.59 -14.61
C ALA A 473 4.29 -16.19 -13.57
N LYS A 474 4.73 -14.93 -13.52
CA LYS A 474 5.70 -14.45 -12.52
C LYS A 474 5.14 -14.45 -11.09
N VAL A 475 3.83 -14.22 -10.93
CA VAL A 475 3.15 -14.38 -9.64
C VAL A 475 3.10 -15.86 -9.22
N SER A 476 2.88 -16.78 -10.16
CA SER A 476 2.96 -18.23 -9.89
C SER A 476 4.37 -18.68 -9.51
N ASP A 477 5.40 -18.27 -10.26
CA ASP A 477 6.81 -18.51 -9.94
C ASP A 477 7.15 -18.04 -8.52
N LYS A 478 6.73 -16.81 -8.18
CA LYS A 478 6.94 -16.23 -6.85
C LYS A 478 6.23 -17.05 -5.76
N ALA A 479 4.97 -17.43 -5.96
CA ALA A 479 4.21 -18.22 -4.98
C ALA A 479 4.78 -19.63 -4.77
N GLU A 480 5.46 -20.21 -5.78
CA GLU A 480 6.26 -21.42 -5.60
C GLU A 480 7.54 -21.19 -4.80
N LEU A 481 8.25 -20.08 -5.03
CA LEU A 481 9.46 -19.73 -4.27
C LEU A 481 9.14 -19.43 -2.80
N GLU A 482 8.02 -18.74 -2.50
CA GLU A 482 7.56 -18.50 -1.14
C GLU A 482 7.22 -19.82 -0.41
N LYS A 483 6.58 -20.79 -1.08
CA LYS A 483 6.35 -22.14 -0.51
C LYS A 483 7.66 -22.88 -0.23
N LYS A 484 8.65 -22.79 -1.13
CA LYS A 484 9.97 -23.41 -0.97
C LYS A 484 10.76 -22.75 0.17
N LEU A 485 10.67 -21.43 0.31
CA LEU A 485 11.29 -20.67 1.41
C LEU A 485 10.69 -21.05 2.76
N ASN A 486 9.36 -21.04 2.88
CA ASN A 486 8.69 -21.41 4.15
C ASN A 486 9.05 -22.83 4.59
N LYS A 487 9.10 -23.80 3.66
CA LYS A 487 9.53 -25.17 3.97
C LYS A 487 10.99 -25.26 4.42
N LEU A 488 11.89 -24.47 3.84
CA LEU A 488 13.28 -24.42 4.28
C LEU A 488 13.43 -23.75 5.66
N GLU A 489 12.58 -22.77 5.98
CA GLU A 489 12.54 -22.17 7.32
C GLU A 489 12.00 -23.15 8.36
N GLU A 490 10.94 -23.92 8.04
CA GLU A 490 10.43 -25.03 8.87
C GLU A 490 11.49 -26.12 9.12
N GLU A 491 12.27 -26.49 8.09
CA GLU A 491 13.37 -27.46 8.20
C GLU A 491 14.55 -26.91 9.02
N LYS A 492 14.92 -25.63 8.83
CA LYS A 492 15.92 -24.92 9.64
C LYS A 492 15.52 -24.90 11.11
N ASP A 493 14.28 -24.52 11.39
CA ASP A 493 13.72 -24.43 12.74
C ASP A 493 13.78 -25.77 13.49
N GLU A 494 13.52 -26.89 12.80
CA GLU A 494 13.62 -28.22 13.40
C GLU A 494 15.08 -28.67 13.64
N VAL A 495 16.00 -28.29 12.75
CA VAL A 495 17.45 -28.45 12.99
C VAL A 495 17.91 -27.61 14.20
N GLU A 496 17.40 -26.39 14.35
CA GLU A 496 17.74 -25.53 15.50
C GLU A 496 17.18 -26.10 16.82
N ARG A 497 15.94 -26.64 16.81
CA ARG A 497 15.36 -27.36 17.97
C ARG A 497 16.17 -28.60 18.35
N THR A 498 16.54 -29.43 17.38
CA THR A 498 17.29 -30.67 17.65
C THR A 498 18.69 -30.38 18.18
N LEU A 499 19.43 -29.46 17.55
CA LEU A 499 20.73 -29.00 18.06
C LEU A 499 20.64 -28.42 19.48
N ARG A 500 19.57 -27.68 19.79
CA ARG A 500 19.33 -27.17 21.14
C ARG A 500 19.10 -28.29 22.16
N LEU A 501 18.29 -29.29 21.83
CA LEU A 501 18.05 -30.44 22.72
C LEU A 501 19.33 -31.26 22.95
N ASP A 502 20.15 -31.46 21.91
CA ASP A 502 21.46 -32.12 22.03
C ASP A 502 22.42 -31.32 22.91
N LEU A 503 22.44 -29.98 22.80
CA LEU A 503 23.23 -29.12 23.70
C LEU A 503 22.75 -29.18 25.15
N GLU A 504 21.44 -29.14 25.40
CA GLU A 504 20.85 -29.27 26.74
C GLU A 504 21.16 -30.66 27.36
N ALA A 505 21.19 -31.72 26.54
CA ALA A 505 21.61 -33.07 26.95
C ALA A 505 23.12 -33.18 27.24
N ILE A 506 23.97 -32.58 26.39
CA ILE A 506 25.44 -32.54 26.60
C ILE A 506 25.78 -31.76 27.88
N VAL A 507 25.13 -30.62 28.13
CA VAL A 507 25.30 -29.84 29.38
C VAL A 507 24.87 -30.66 30.60
N SER A 508 23.75 -31.38 30.51
CA SER A 508 23.29 -32.26 31.60
C SER A 508 24.30 -33.39 31.88
N SER A 509 24.83 -34.02 30.83
CA SER A 509 25.87 -35.05 30.94
C SER A 509 27.19 -34.50 31.49
N LYS A 510 27.59 -33.28 31.10
CA LYS A 510 28.76 -32.58 31.62
C LYS A 510 28.64 -32.37 33.14
N VAL A 511 27.51 -31.81 33.61
CA VAL A 511 27.26 -31.60 35.05
C VAL A 511 27.27 -32.93 35.83
N GLU A 512 26.72 -34.00 35.25
CA GLU A 512 26.82 -35.34 35.83
C GLU A 512 28.27 -35.84 35.97
N VAL A 513 29.15 -35.53 35.02
CA VAL A 513 30.58 -35.91 35.07
C VAL A 513 31.36 -35.02 36.04
N GLU A 514 31.06 -33.72 36.10
CA GLU A 514 31.67 -32.78 37.04
C GLU A 514 31.34 -33.15 38.50
N ASN A 515 30.07 -33.47 38.80
CA ASN A 515 29.66 -33.98 40.12
C ASN A 515 30.34 -35.31 40.49
N LYS A 516 30.60 -36.18 39.50
CA LYS A 516 31.32 -37.45 39.72
C LYS A 516 32.82 -37.20 39.96
N LEU A 517 33.41 -36.22 39.29
CA LEU A 517 34.80 -35.81 39.50
C LEU A 517 35.00 -35.22 40.91
N GLU A 518 34.18 -34.25 41.31
CA GLU A 518 34.22 -33.65 42.65
C GLU A 518 34.14 -34.72 43.75
N LYS A 519 33.20 -35.68 43.62
CA LYS A 519 33.10 -36.80 44.56
C LYS A 519 34.36 -37.67 44.60
N MET A 520 34.97 -37.97 43.46
CA MET A 520 36.24 -38.71 43.41
C MET A 520 37.41 -37.93 44.01
N GLU A 521 37.41 -36.59 43.91
CA GLU A 521 38.42 -35.74 44.53
C GLU A 521 38.27 -35.66 46.06
N VAL A 522 37.04 -35.64 46.58
CA VAL A 522 36.77 -35.78 48.02
C VAL A 522 37.21 -37.16 48.53
N GLU A 523 36.83 -38.27 47.87
CA GLU A 523 37.28 -39.61 48.26
C GLU A 523 38.81 -39.75 48.22
N LYS A 524 39.47 -39.15 47.22
CA LYS A 524 40.94 -39.07 47.13
C LYS A 524 41.54 -38.29 48.31
N ALA A 525 40.93 -37.19 48.74
CA ALA A 525 41.40 -36.40 49.88
C ALA A 525 41.23 -37.18 51.21
N GLU A 526 40.09 -37.85 51.41
CA GLU A 526 39.86 -38.73 52.57
C GLU A 526 40.89 -39.88 52.62
N LEU A 527 41.15 -40.52 51.47
CA LEU A 527 42.15 -41.58 51.35
C LEU A 527 43.59 -41.07 51.59
N GLN A 528 43.92 -39.84 51.17
CA GLN A 528 45.22 -39.21 51.46
C GLN A 528 45.39 -38.96 52.96
N ILE A 529 44.38 -38.40 53.64
CA ILE A 529 44.40 -38.19 55.10
C ILE A 529 44.55 -39.53 55.83
N SER A 530 43.81 -40.56 55.41
CA SER A 530 43.90 -41.91 55.95
C SER A 530 45.30 -42.51 55.77
N TYR A 531 45.90 -42.35 54.57
CA TYR A 531 47.25 -42.80 54.27
C TYR A 531 48.30 -42.11 55.16
N ASP A 532 48.25 -40.80 55.32
CA ASP A 532 49.23 -40.08 56.16
C ASP A 532 49.06 -40.43 57.65
N ILE A 533 47.84 -40.63 58.15
CA ILE A 533 47.59 -41.14 59.52
C ILE A 533 48.19 -42.55 59.71
N ILE A 534 48.05 -43.45 58.73
CA ILE A 534 48.62 -44.81 58.79
C ILE A 534 50.15 -44.76 58.74
N LYS A 535 50.70 -43.90 57.88
CA LYS A 535 52.14 -43.66 57.70
C LYS A 535 52.79 -43.07 58.95
N ASP A 536 52.13 -42.16 59.65
CA ASP A 536 52.64 -41.60 60.91
C ASP A 536 52.56 -42.62 62.05
N LYS A 537 51.45 -43.38 62.17
CA LYS A 537 51.37 -44.53 63.10
C LYS A 537 52.41 -45.61 62.81
N TYR A 538 52.78 -45.80 61.55
CA TYR A 538 53.87 -46.70 61.18
C TYR A 538 55.22 -46.19 61.69
N LYS A 539 55.52 -44.88 61.58
CA LYS A 539 56.72 -44.28 62.19
C LYS A 539 56.71 -44.40 63.72
N GLU A 540 55.58 -44.11 64.37
CA GLU A 540 55.41 -44.28 65.83
C GLU A 540 55.72 -45.72 66.26
N SER A 541 55.17 -46.69 65.54
CA SER A 541 55.41 -48.12 65.76
C SER A 541 56.87 -48.52 65.50
N GLN A 542 57.50 -47.95 64.47
CA GLN A 542 58.91 -48.19 64.14
C GLN A 542 59.85 -47.65 65.24
N VAL A 543 59.60 -46.43 65.72
CA VAL A 543 60.35 -45.85 66.85
C VAL A 543 60.13 -46.69 68.11
N CYS A 544 58.90 -47.07 68.43
CA CYS A 544 58.58 -47.94 69.56
C CYS A 544 59.30 -49.30 69.49
N LEU A 545 59.44 -49.86 68.27
CA LEU A 545 60.17 -51.11 68.04
C LEU A 545 61.68 -50.94 68.30
N GLN A 546 62.30 -49.85 67.81
CA GLN A 546 63.70 -49.51 68.13
C GLN A 546 63.91 -49.24 69.64
N ASP A 547 62.92 -48.64 70.29
CA ASP A 547 62.88 -48.41 71.74
C ASP A 547 62.79 -49.74 72.53
N ILE A 548 62.29 -50.82 71.92
CA ILE A 548 62.26 -52.17 72.50
C ILE A 548 63.55 -52.94 72.18
N GLU A 549 64.10 -52.81 70.97
CA GLU A 549 65.38 -53.40 70.57
C GLU A 549 66.53 -52.91 71.45
N THR A 550 66.63 -51.60 71.67
CA THR A 550 67.65 -51.00 72.55
C THR A 550 67.51 -51.44 74.02
N LYS A 551 66.28 -51.61 74.53
CA LYS A 551 66.03 -52.17 75.87
C LYS A 551 66.33 -53.68 75.94
N LEU A 552 66.19 -54.41 74.84
CA LEU A 552 66.61 -55.82 74.74
C LEU A 552 68.14 -55.92 74.81
N GLU A 553 68.86 -55.07 74.08
CA GLU A 553 70.33 -54.96 74.16
C GLU A 553 70.80 -54.56 75.58
N GLU A 554 70.06 -53.68 76.26
CA GLU A 554 70.33 -53.32 77.66
C GLU A 554 70.21 -54.51 78.59
N ILE A 555 69.10 -55.24 78.55
CA ILE A 555 68.89 -56.44 79.36
C ILE A 555 69.93 -57.53 79.02
N GLN A 556 70.37 -57.63 77.76
CA GLN A 556 71.46 -58.53 77.37
C GLN A 556 72.82 -58.09 77.95
N ARG A 557 73.11 -56.78 78.01
CA ARG A 557 74.30 -56.22 78.68
C ARG A 557 74.26 -56.49 80.19
N GLU A 558 73.14 -56.21 80.84
CA GLU A 558 72.94 -56.48 82.28
C GLU A 558 73.08 -57.97 82.60
N MET A 559 72.46 -58.85 81.80
CA MET A 559 72.61 -60.30 81.93
C MET A 559 74.04 -60.77 81.72
N LYS A 560 74.82 -60.13 80.85
CA LYS A 560 76.26 -60.45 80.68
C LYS A 560 77.05 -60.06 81.92
N VAL A 561 76.87 -58.85 82.46
CA VAL A 561 77.52 -58.40 83.70
C VAL A 561 77.09 -59.24 84.90
N ALA A 562 75.82 -59.63 85.00
CA ALA A 562 75.32 -60.51 86.05
C ALA A 562 75.93 -61.92 85.97
N ASN A 563 76.16 -62.46 84.76
CA ASN A 563 76.88 -63.71 84.56
C ASN A 563 78.37 -63.59 84.89
N GLU A 564 79.03 -62.47 84.57
CA GLU A 564 80.42 -62.20 84.92
C GLU A 564 80.61 -62.09 86.45
N LEU A 565 79.74 -61.34 87.12
CA LEU A 565 79.68 -61.27 88.59
C LEU A 565 79.34 -62.62 89.23
N LYS A 566 78.47 -63.43 88.61
CA LYS A 566 78.20 -64.80 89.05
C LYS A 566 79.48 -65.65 88.98
N THR A 567 80.23 -65.61 87.88
CA THR A 567 81.49 -66.37 87.77
C THR A 567 82.57 -65.88 88.75
N GLU A 568 82.63 -64.57 89.02
CA GLU A 568 83.52 -64.02 90.06
C GLU A 568 83.12 -64.55 91.45
N VAL A 569 81.82 -64.56 91.80
CA VAL A 569 81.34 -65.15 93.06
C VAL A 569 81.60 -66.66 93.12
N GLU A 570 81.46 -67.39 92.02
CA GLU A 570 81.80 -68.83 91.96
C GLU A 570 83.30 -69.06 92.23
N THR A 571 84.21 -68.29 91.61
CA THR A 571 85.66 -68.41 91.91
C THR A 571 86.04 -67.93 93.32
N GLN A 572 85.30 -66.96 93.89
CA GLN A 572 85.48 -66.57 95.29
C GLN A 572 85.02 -67.68 96.25
N ILE A 573 83.95 -68.41 95.93
CA ILE A 573 83.52 -69.60 96.66
C ILE A 573 84.58 -70.70 96.57
N GLU A 574 85.05 -71.06 95.38
CA GLU A 574 86.15 -72.03 95.19
C GLU A 574 87.41 -71.63 96.00
N SER A 575 87.74 -70.33 96.02
CA SER A 575 88.85 -69.78 96.80
C SER A 575 88.60 -69.83 98.32
N MET A 576 87.35 -69.79 98.78
CA MET A 576 87.02 -69.97 100.20
C MET A 576 86.99 -71.44 100.60
N GLU A 577 86.51 -72.33 99.73
CA GLU A 577 86.54 -73.79 99.93
C GLU A 577 87.98 -74.30 100.04
N ALA A 578 88.89 -73.88 99.15
CA ALA A 578 90.32 -74.22 99.26
C ALA A 578 90.99 -73.67 100.55
N LYS A 579 90.52 -72.53 101.08
CA LYS A 579 90.99 -72.00 102.38
C LYS A 579 90.44 -72.82 103.55
N ILE A 580 89.19 -73.28 103.47
CA ILE A 580 88.60 -74.19 104.46
C ILE A 580 89.37 -75.51 104.48
N GLU A 581 89.66 -76.12 103.32
CA GLU A 581 90.46 -77.35 103.22
C GLU A 581 91.86 -77.16 103.84
N CYS A 582 92.53 -76.03 103.60
CA CYS A 582 93.81 -75.71 104.23
C CYS A 582 93.71 -75.60 105.77
N LEU A 583 92.65 -74.97 106.29
CA LEU A 583 92.42 -74.81 107.74
C LEU A 583 92.00 -76.14 108.40
N GLU A 584 91.24 -76.99 107.71
CA GLU A 584 90.90 -78.34 108.19
C GLU A 584 92.15 -79.23 108.25
N GLU A 585 93.02 -79.15 107.25
CA GLU A 585 94.33 -79.82 107.20
C GLU A 585 95.31 -79.28 108.28
N GLU A 586 95.19 -78.01 108.66
CA GLU A 586 95.93 -77.40 109.78
C GLU A 586 95.38 -77.84 111.15
N VAL A 587 94.06 -77.82 111.35
CA VAL A 587 93.38 -78.38 112.53
C VAL A 587 93.66 -79.88 112.68
N ARG A 588 93.80 -80.62 111.58
CA ARG A 588 94.19 -82.04 111.58
C ARG A 588 95.62 -82.23 112.10
N LYS A 589 96.56 -81.34 111.76
CA LYS A 589 97.93 -81.34 112.29
C LYS A 589 97.96 -80.97 113.77
N GLU A 590 97.20 -79.96 114.16
CA GLU A 590 97.04 -79.53 115.56
C GLU A 590 96.49 -80.67 116.44
N ARG A 591 95.51 -81.42 115.94
CA ARG A 591 94.98 -82.63 116.62
C ARG A 591 96.03 -83.72 116.74
N LEU A 592 96.79 -84.03 115.69
CA LEU A 592 97.88 -85.01 115.77
C LEU A 592 98.97 -84.58 116.77
N ALA A 593 99.30 -83.29 116.84
CA ALA A 593 100.21 -82.75 117.85
C ALA A 593 99.62 -82.83 119.27
N SER A 594 98.31 -82.64 119.43
CA SER A 594 97.59 -82.82 120.70
C SER A 594 97.56 -84.29 121.15
N ASP A 595 97.37 -85.25 120.22
CA ASP A 595 97.42 -86.68 120.50
C ASP A 595 98.87 -87.16 120.78
N GLU A 596 99.88 -86.56 120.14
CA GLU A 596 101.31 -86.75 120.43
C GLU A 596 101.69 -86.24 121.83
N LEU A 597 101.14 -85.08 122.24
CA LEU A 597 101.29 -84.56 123.60
C LEU A 597 100.57 -85.46 124.62
N ARG A 598 99.39 -85.99 124.29
CA ARG A 598 98.63 -86.88 125.17
C ARG A 598 99.40 -88.16 125.48
N ARG A 599 99.97 -88.83 124.47
CA ARG A 599 100.85 -89.99 124.67
C ARG A 599 102.01 -89.72 125.63
N LYS A 600 102.62 -88.54 125.54
CA LYS A 600 103.74 -88.14 126.43
C LYS A 600 103.29 -87.90 127.86
N CYS A 601 102.05 -87.46 128.08
CA CYS A 601 101.46 -87.42 129.42
C CYS A 601 101.19 -88.84 129.95
N GLU A 602 100.67 -89.74 129.11
CA GLU A 602 100.39 -91.14 129.46
C GLU A 602 101.69 -91.90 129.82
N GLU A 603 102.78 -91.71 129.05
CA GLU A 603 104.12 -92.24 129.35
C GLU A 603 104.67 -91.73 130.69
N LEU A 604 104.45 -90.45 131.02
CA LEU A 604 104.86 -89.84 132.30
C LEU A 604 103.97 -90.28 133.49
N GLU A 605 102.74 -90.73 133.25
CA GLU A 605 101.89 -91.30 134.31
C GLU A 605 102.27 -92.75 134.63
N GLU A 606 102.71 -93.57 133.66
CA GLU A 606 103.19 -94.93 133.93
C GLU A 606 104.51 -94.94 134.75
N GLU A 607 105.43 -94.01 134.50
CA GLU A 607 106.71 -93.93 135.23
C GLU A 607 106.53 -93.65 136.74
N VAL A 608 105.41 -93.03 137.14
CA VAL A 608 105.09 -92.68 138.53
C VAL A 608 104.55 -93.86 139.36
N PHE A 609 104.10 -94.96 138.74
CA PHE A 609 103.32 -96.00 139.43
C PHE A 609 104.12 -96.96 140.35
N THR A 610 105.46 -96.92 140.35
CA THR A 610 106.28 -98.12 140.67
C THR A 610 107.04 -98.18 142.00
N LEU A 611 106.92 -97.22 142.93
CA LEU A 611 107.76 -97.20 144.17
C LEU A 611 107.03 -96.96 145.50
N HIS A 612 106.70 -98.06 146.22
CA HIS A 612 106.24 -98.20 147.61
C HIS A 612 106.52 -99.66 148.09
N GLN A 613 106.67 -100.07 149.37
CA GLN A 613 106.91 -99.42 150.68
C GLN A 613 107.09 -100.53 151.77
N GLU A 614 107.83 -100.28 152.87
CA GLU A 614 107.91 -101.15 154.08
C GLU A 614 107.78 -100.29 155.40
N GLU A 615 107.17 -100.79 156.49
CA GLU A 615 106.91 -100.13 157.81
C GLU A 615 108.06 -100.38 158.84
N PRO A 616 107.95 -100.05 160.16
CA PRO A 616 107.03 -99.13 160.86
C PRO A 616 107.77 -98.00 161.61
N PRO A 617 107.13 -96.84 161.83
CA PRO A 617 106.35 -96.70 163.07
C PRO A 617 105.12 -95.78 162.97
N LYS A 618 104.52 -95.45 164.12
CA LYS A 618 103.91 -94.11 164.24
C LYS A 618 105.05 -93.10 163.92
N ILE A 619 104.98 -92.32 162.84
CA ILE A 619 103.77 -91.71 162.29
C ILE A 619 103.66 -91.87 160.76
N LYS A 620 103.16 -93.03 160.30
CA LYS A 620 102.50 -93.34 158.98
C LYS A 620 103.35 -94.16 157.98
N GLN A 621 102.61 -94.90 157.13
CA GLN A 621 102.95 -95.33 155.76
C GLN A 621 103.98 -96.48 155.56
N GLU A 622 103.56 -97.70 155.92
CA GLU A 622 103.26 -98.76 154.91
C GLU A 622 101.73 -99.01 154.92
N ASP A 623 101.31 -100.08 154.24
CA ASP A 623 100.07 -100.84 154.44
C ASP A 623 98.78 -100.25 153.90
N MET A 624 98.78 -100.08 152.57
CA MET A 624 97.60 -100.36 151.76
C MET A 624 97.78 -101.53 150.77
N ALA A 625 98.95 -102.16 150.71
CA ALA A 625 99.22 -103.32 149.84
C ALA A 625 98.89 -104.67 150.50
N THR A 626 99.24 -104.91 151.77
CA THR A 626 98.75 -106.10 152.51
C THR A 626 97.29 -105.94 152.93
N ALA A 627 96.73 -104.72 152.80
CA ALA A 627 95.30 -104.48 152.76
C ALA A 627 94.60 -105.04 151.50
N ALA A 628 95.33 -105.50 150.47
CA ALA A 628 94.76 -106.31 149.37
C ALA A 628 94.28 -107.71 149.80
N GLY A 629 94.25 -108.00 151.12
CA GLY A 629 93.51 -109.10 151.73
C GLY A 629 92.60 -108.67 152.88
N LYS A 630 93.02 -107.69 153.70
CA LYS A 630 92.24 -107.21 154.86
C LYS A 630 91.34 -105.99 154.63
N LEU A 631 91.37 -105.37 153.44
CA LEU A 631 90.26 -104.54 152.99
C LEU A 631 89.11 -105.43 152.46
N ALA A 632 89.40 -106.56 151.79
CA ALA A 632 88.40 -107.57 151.49
C ALA A 632 87.87 -108.28 152.75
N SER A 633 88.73 -108.58 153.73
CA SER A 633 88.32 -109.03 155.07
C SER A 633 87.78 -107.91 155.97
N CYS A 634 87.70 -106.65 155.49
CA CYS A 634 87.03 -105.57 156.21
C CYS A 634 86.47 -104.46 155.29
N GLN A 635 87.25 -103.41 155.01
CA GLN A 635 86.76 -102.07 154.62
C GLN A 635 85.82 -101.44 155.69
N LYS A 636 85.63 -102.14 156.82
CA LYS A 636 84.52 -102.03 157.77
C LYS A 636 84.88 -101.46 159.15
N THR A 637 86.12 -101.01 159.37
CA THR A 637 86.63 -100.78 160.75
C THR A 637 87.42 -99.49 160.97
N ILE A 638 87.77 -98.72 159.93
CA ILE A 638 88.55 -97.47 160.10
C ILE A 638 87.92 -96.31 159.30
N ALA A 639 86.95 -95.54 159.80
CA ALA A 639 86.07 -95.67 160.97
C ALA A 639 86.70 -95.77 162.39
N SER A 640 87.94 -95.30 162.61
CA SER A 640 88.56 -95.30 163.94
C SER A 640 89.58 -94.18 164.17
N LEU A 641 90.67 -94.13 163.40
CA LEU A 641 91.94 -93.55 163.89
C LEU A 641 92.60 -92.42 163.09
N GLY A 642 92.09 -92.01 161.92
CA GLY A 642 92.62 -90.86 161.15
C GLY A 642 92.46 -89.47 161.82
N LYS A 643 92.17 -89.45 163.12
CA LYS A 643 91.60 -88.33 163.88
C LYS A 643 92.63 -87.34 164.43
N GLN A 644 93.93 -87.68 164.46
CA GLN A 644 94.88 -86.97 165.32
C GLN A 644 95.93 -86.09 164.61
N LEU A 645 96.41 -86.43 163.41
CA LEU A 645 97.68 -85.87 162.89
C LEU A 645 97.66 -85.65 161.35
N GLN A 646 97.32 -84.46 160.81
CA GLN A 646 97.34 -83.13 161.44
C GLN A 646 98.71 -82.78 162.08
N SER A 647 98.94 -81.51 162.44
CA SER A 647 100.01 -81.00 163.32
C SER A 647 101.40 -81.68 163.26
N LEU A 648 102.48 -81.03 162.81
CA LEU A 648 102.75 -79.59 162.76
C LEU A 648 103.80 -79.33 161.64
N ALA A 649 103.34 -79.38 160.40
CA ALA A 649 104.09 -78.96 159.22
C ALA A 649 103.09 -78.60 158.09
N THR A 650 102.43 -77.44 158.03
CA THR A 650 102.46 -76.22 158.88
C THR A 650 103.85 -75.69 159.24
N LEU A 651 104.75 -75.75 158.26
CA LEU A 651 105.53 -74.60 157.79
C LEU A 651 105.96 -74.95 156.35
N GLU A 652 105.09 -74.90 155.33
CA GLU A 652 104.23 -73.77 154.87
C GLU A 652 105.09 -72.71 154.17
N ASP A 653 104.63 -71.45 154.15
CA ASP A 653 105.46 -70.26 154.21
C ASP A 653 106.38 -69.87 153.03
N PHE A 654 105.80 -68.99 152.20
CA PHE A 654 106.31 -67.64 151.91
C PHE A 654 107.57 -67.48 151.01
N LEU A 655 107.66 -66.48 150.11
CA LEU A 655 106.92 -65.21 149.94
C LEU A 655 106.37 -65.09 148.48
N VAL A 656 105.18 -64.52 148.16
CA VAL A 656 104.54 -63.23 148.55
C VAL A 656 105.18 -62.05 147.77
N ASP A 657 104.47 -61.11 147.13
CA ASP A 657 103.17 -60.49 147.51
C ASP A 657 102.26 -59.98 146.35
N THR A 658 101.05 -59.56 146.76
CA THR A 658 99.91 -58.75 146.21
C THR A 658 100.16 -57.68 145.10
N ALA A 659 99.21 -56.87 144.58
CA ALA A 659 97.92 -56.31 145.05
C ALA A 659 97.12 -55.73 143.84
N SER A 660 95.85 -55.28 143.83
CA SER A 660 94.65 -55.26 144.71
C SER A 660 93.56 -54.41 143.97
N ILE A 661 92.28 -54.20 144.36
CA ILE A 661 91.48 -54.55 145.55
C ILE A 661 89.97 -54.68 145.22
N GLN A 662 89.18 -54.99 146.25
CA GLN A 662 87.74 -55.25 146.29
C GLN A 662 86.85 -53.99 146.59
N ALA A 663 85.68 -53.93 145.93
CA ALA A 663 84.40 -53.31 146.35
C ALA A 663 84.11 -51.77 146.37
N ALA A 664 82.83 -51.48 146.02
CA ALA A 664 81.88 -50.51 146.59
C ALA A 664 81.84 -49.00 146.19
N ALA A 665 80.86 -48.69 145.32
CA ALA A 665 79.81 -47.63 145.42
C ALA A 665 80.14 -46.11 145.58
N THR A 666 79.36 -45.31 144.83
CA THR A 666 79.08 -43.84 144.91
C THR A 666 80.05 -42.81 144.26
N ASN A 667 79.53 -42.10 143.24
CA ASN A 667 79.74 -40.73 142.76
C ASN A 667 81.11 -39.96 142.89
N GLY A 668 81.90 -39.90 141.80
CA GLY A 668 82.41 -38.61 141.21
C GLY A 668 83.91 -38.18 141.27
N VAL A 669 84.37 -37.55 140.15
CA VAL A 669 85.37 -36.42 140.01
C VAL A 669 86.92 -36.66 139.93
N SER A 670 87.48 -36.43 138.70
CA SER A 670 88.78 -35.79 138.27
C SER A 670 90.24 -36.32 138.52
N SER A 671 91.11 -36.05 137.52
CA SER A 671 92.59 -35.81 137.53
C SER A 671 93.61 -36.99 137.56
N SER A 672 94.91 -36.86 137.15
CA SER A 672 95.62 -36.03 136.12
C SER A 672 97.12 -36.43 135.92
N ASN A 673 97.78 -35.98 134.81
CA ASN A 673 99.25 -36.01 134.45
C ASN A 673 100.00 -37.36 134.34
N SER A 674 100.87 -37.63 133.34
CA SER A 674 101.29 -36.97 132.07
C SER A 674 102.09 -38.03 131.24
N ASN A 675 102.77 -37.85 130.08
CA ASN A 675 103.21 -36.74 129.20
C ASN A 675 103.51 -37.36 127.77
N LYS A 676 104.12 -36.79 126.70
CA LYS A 676 104.74 -35.48 126.38
C LYS A 676 104.60 -35.11 124.88
N GLU A 677 105.30 -35.81 123.97
CA GLU A 677 105.53 -35.48 122.55
C GLU A 677 105.64 -36.77 121.71
N SER A 678 104.96 -36.94 120.57
CA SER A 678 104.11 -35.98 119.81
C SER A 678 103.22 -36.74 118.78
N TRP A 679 102.37 -36.14 117.92
CA TRP A 679 102.15 -34.72 117.58
C TRP A 679 100.65 -34.37 117.50
N ARG A 680 99.99 -34.59 116.35
CA ARG A 680 98.60 -34.24 115.92
C ARG A 680 98.36 -34.93 114.55
N VAL A 681 97.21 -34.94 113.87
CA VAL A 681 95.97 -34.13 113.92
C VAL A 681 94.74 -35.05 113.68
N HIS A 682 93.50 -34.72 114.06
CA HIS A 682 92.99 -34.59 115.43
C HIS A 682 91.44 -34.57 115.44
N LYS A 683 90.83 -35.47 116.24
CA LYS A 683 89.48 -35.41 116.86
C LYS A 683 88.26 -35.78 115.98
N ASN A 684 87.37 -36.72 116.35
CA ASN A 684 86.61 -37.02 117.61
C ASN A 684 85.33 -36.14 117.72
N ASP A 685 84.19 -36.56 118.30
CA ASP A 685 83.77 -37.73 119.14
C ASP A 685 82.26 -38.06 118.83
N THR A 686 81.43 -38.95 119.42
CA THR A 686 81.42 -39.75 120.68
C THR A 686 80.51 -41.02 120.59
N TYR A 687 80.11 -41.63 121.72
CA TYR A 687 79.46 -42.95 121.86
C TYR A 687 77.91 -43.02 122.06
N ILE A 688 77.31 -44.05 121.44
CA ILE A 688 76.32 -45.06 121.93
C ILE A 688 75.39 -44.75 123.14
N THR A 689 74.06 -45.01 122.97
CA THR A 689 73.28 -45.80 123.97
C THR A 689 72.01 -46.49 123.39
N SER A 690 71.72 -47.69 123.91
CA SER A 690 70.39 -48.37 124.00
C SER A 690 69.85 -49.19 122.81
N MET A 691 69.09 -50.25 123.15
CA MET A 691 68.40 -51.20 122.26
C MET A 691 66.88 -51.13 122.45
N LYS A 692 66.08 -51.53 121.43
CA LYS A 692 64.91 -52.38 121.69
C LYS A 692 64.49 -53.27 120.51
N GLN A 693 63.78 -54.34 120.87
CA GLN A 693 63.42 -55.54 120.11
C GLN A 693 62.02 -55.41 119.41
N PRO A 694 61.50 -56.43 118.66
CA PRO A 694 60.96 -56.22 117.31
C PRO A 694 59.53 -56.81 117.12
N ALA A 695 59.33 -57.69 116.11
CA ALA A 695 58.16 -58.56 115.83
C ALA A 695 56.90 -57.90 115.21
N LYS A 696 56.02 -58.59 114.44
CA LYS A 696 56.13 -59.76 113.53
C LYS A 696 54.83 -59.88 112.67
N GLU A 697 54.90 -60.53 111.50
CA GLU A 697 53.86 -61.36 110.82
C GLU A 697 52.31 -61.13 110.94
N THR A 698 51.68 -61.07 109.75
CA THR A 698 50.42 -61.77 109.32
C THR A 698 48.98 -61.29 109.65
N SER A 699 48.10 -61.50 108.65
CA SER A 699 46.70 -62.02 108.71
C SER A 699 45.47 -61.12 108.33
N SER A 700 44.80 -61.57 107.26
CA SER A 700 43.34 -61.68 106.97
C SER A 700 42.27 -60.64 107.42
N SER A 701 41.63 -60.04 106.40
CA SER A 701 40.17 -59.97 106.11
C SER A 701 39.12 -59.25 107.02
N SER A 702 38.24 -58.51 106.32
CA SER A 702 36.75 -58.46 106.45
C SER A 702 36.00 -57.46 107.37
N ASP A 703 35.21 -56.62 106.69
CA ASP A 703 33.76 -56.32 106.89
C ASP A 703 33.20 -55.16 107.78
N ALA A 704 32.08 -54.61 107.27
CA ALA A 704 31.06 -53.68 107.81
C ALA A 704 31.51 -52.29 108.36
N ALA A 705 31.08 -51.13 107.84
CA ALA A 705 29.72 -50.56 107.62
C ALA A 705 29.06 -50.07 108.94
N LEU A 706 28.32 -48.94 109.02
CA LEU A 706 27.33 -48.36 108.09
C LEU A 706 27.20 -46.81 108.20
N MET A 707 26.79 -46.18 107.07
CA MET A 707 25.97 -44.95 106.90
C MET A 707 26.44 -43.61 107.53
N GLN A 708 26.40 -42.47 106.83
CA GLN A 708 25.84 -42.09 105.50
C GLN A 708 26.73 -40.95 104.91
N GLY A 709 26.73 -40.55 103.63
CA GLY A 709 25.78 -40.73 102.51
C GLY A 709 24.84 -39.52 102.36
N SER A 710 24.21 -39.23 101.23
CA SER A 710 24.26 -39.83 99.88
C SER A 710 23.63 -38.85 98.86
N GLY A 711 23.96 -38.81 97.56
CA GLY A 711 24.98 -39.53 96.80
C GLY A 711 24.62 -39.72 95.31
N ASN A 712 25.62 -40.11 94.51
CA ASN A 712 25.58 -40.60 93.11
C ASN A 712 25.25 -39.61 91.97
N ARG A 713 25.77 -39.70 90.71
CA ARG A 713 26.67 -40.64 89.95
C ARG A 713 26.00 -41.69 89.02
N GLY A 714 26.27 -41.59 87.71
CA GLY A 714 26.20 -42.66 86.68
C GLY A 714 24.86 -42.85 85.94
N SER A 715 24.75 -43.59 84.82
CA SER A 715 25.77 -44.05 83.83
C SER A 715 25.12 -44.74 82.59
N SER A 716 25.88 -44.94 81.51
CA SER A 716 25.73 -46.01 80.49
C SER A 716 24.69 -45.87 79.35
N GLU A 717 24.74 -46.84 78.43
CA GLU A 717 24.28 -46.76 77.03
C GLU A 717 23.00 -47.60 76.67
N LYS A 718 22.54 -47.38 75.42
CA LYS A 718 22.02 -48.39 74.44
C LYS A 718 20.57 -48.94 74.54
N ASN A 719 19.85 -48.67 73.43
CA ASN A 719 19.16 -49.64 72.55
C ASN A 719 17.62 -49.85 72.64
N ARG A 720 16.88 -49.49 71.57
CA ARG A 720 15.89 -50.39 70.90
C ARG A 720 15.37 -49.90 69.52
N ASN A 721 14.98 -50.87 68.67
CA ASN A 721 14.72 -50.81 67.21
C ASN A 721 13.35 -50.22 66.77
N GLY A 722 13.16 -49.92 65.45
CA GLY A 722 11.92 -49.28 64.91
C GLY A 722 11.28 -49.71 63.55
N PHE A 723 12.04 -50.17 62.53
CA PHE A 723 11.56 -50.80 61.25
C PHE A 723 10.78 -50.00 60.14
N ALA A 724 10.83 -50.57 58.92
CA ALA A 724 10.10 -50.30 57.65
C ALA A 724 10.37 -48.95 56.90
N LYS A 725 10.47 -48.79 55.56
CA LYS A 725 10.14 -49.50 54.27
C LYS A 725 8.86 -49.08 53.49
N VAL A 726 9.10 -48.31 52.40
CA VAL A 726 8.67 -48.56 50.99
C VAL A 726 7.21 -48.24 50.53
N PHE A 727 7.13 -47.48 49.41
CA PHE A 727 5.96 -47.14 48.55
C PHE A 727 4.80 -46.34 49.24
N THR A 728 3.89 -45.63 48.54
CA THR A 728 3.42 -45.63 47.13
C THR A 728 3.30 -44.23 46.48
N ARG A 729 2.95 -44.23 45.17
CA ARG A 729 2.71 -43.08 44.26
C ARG A 729 1.21 -42.91 43.98
N SER A 730 0.72 -41.66 43.90
CA SER A 730 -0.55 -41.21 43.26
C SER A 730 -0.45 -39.69 43.00
N LYS A 731 -0.94 -39.05 41.92
CA LYS A 731 -2.27 -39.08 41.24
C LYS A 731 -3.39 -38.50 42.12
N ASP A 732 -4.26 -37.59 41.70
CA ASP A 732 -4.39 -36.72 40.51
C ASP A 732 -4.77 -35.30 41.05
N GLY A 733 -5.02 -34.20 40.32
CA GLY A 733 -5.58 -34.03 38.98
C GLY A 733 -5.93 -32.56 38.72
N ILE A 734 -6.74 -32.32 37.68
CA ILE A 734 -7.03 -31.01 37.10
C ILE A 734 -8.13 -30.26 37.88
N HIS A 735 -8.05 -28.93 37.95
CA HIS A 735 -9.28 -28.13 37.82
C HIS A 735 -9.08 -26.89 36.95
N LEU A 736 -9.76 -26.92 35.80
CA LEU A 736 -10.05 -25.74 34.97
C LEU A 736 -11.25 -25.02 35.59
N VAL A 737 -11.28 -23.68 35.54
CA VAL A 737 -12.51 -22.90 35.68
C VAL A 737 -12.52 -21.84 34.58
N ILE A 738 -13.72 -21.66 34.03
CA ILE A 738 -14.14 -20.81 32.91
C ILE A 738 -13.89 -19.33 33.22
#